data_AF-A0A8T3PNW0-F1
#
_entry.id   AF-A0A8T3PNW0-F1
#
_cell.length_a   1.000
_cell.length_b   1.000
_cell.length_c   1.000
_cell.angle_alpha   90.00
_cell.angle_beta   90.00
_cell.angle_gamma   90.00
#
_symmetry.space_group_name_H-M   'P 1'
#
loop_
_entity.id
_entity.type
_entity.pdbx_description
1 polymer ?
#
loop_
_entity_poly.entity_id
_entity_poly.type
_entity_poly.pdbx_seq_one_letter_code
_entity_poly.pdbx_strand_id
1 'polypeptide(L)'
;MLVMIRHRRVAQREPRNAPHGRSFCAIALALSCASSAAASPAPSRSARLADEFRAGVEVLAADSMEGRGLTTAGILRAANWKRELRSRGLKPAFENSYRQPFDIKTGVVPLSGNHLEGVPDPAWVPLGFSSAGAFSGEIAFLGYGIDAPPLAFSELDGADLHGKVALMLRYEPQEKDSSSRFDGKKPSRWSALRYKVHRARERGAAAIVFVTGPLQDEGKDRIPVLRNDGPESPAGIPVIQVKTSVAQGWLHAAGIDLKRFQDDVDRDLKPRSNASTGIRVSGRVALRAIYAKTENLAGLIPGRGALKNEYVVVGAHYDHLGYGGDHSMRPNEHAIHNGADDNASGTVAAMMIGEELSRSLQDAKDRRGILIALFSGEEVGLAGSSYFVQHPPVPIGRVAAMINLDMVGRLREDRLVALGSDTAPQWKDLIARASTAAGLHVTSKGDGYGPSDQTSFYAARVPVLHLFTGAHGQYHSPDDKPATVNPEGAAKVVAFAVSLGQDLSTATPRPQYVRASAEPTMGGDSRGYGAYLGTIPDYSAMEASEGGVLLADVRPGGPADLAGIRGKDRIVEMAGTRVENLYDMTYALQDHRPAETIDVVVIRDGRRVALRATLAERGVQSAPGAGQTSAGSVPAHAVGAEPHAGLAAADPAIKAGRPFEHAMETERHLSDLRQLTFGGENAEAYWNPDGRKLIFQATPRGARCDQEYVLDLESGDVKMVSTGKGRTTCGYFDYPEGKRIVFSSTHAARDSCPPPPDRSHGYVWAIYDSYDIYEAWPDGSGLTPLVRSPGYDAEATWCHRGGKFVFTSTRDGDLDLYVRDDAGKVKRMTDTPGYDGGAFFSPDCSEIVWRASRPRGAELEEYRKLLAKGLIRPRWLEIFVMKADGTGARQLTKNGAANFCPTFHSDGKRILYSSNAGAADPREFDLWMVDKRGGDPERITLAPGFDGFPHMSPDGRWLVWASNRADPGSHETNLFIARWVE
;
A
#
# COMPACT_ATOMS: atom_id res chain seq x y z
N MET A 1 -20.49 -34.68 60.39
CA MET A 1 -19.50 -35.77 60.37
C MET A 1 -18.14 -35.08 60.23
N LEU A 2 -17.27 -34.88 61.21
CA LEU A 2 -17.10 -35.33 62.59
C LEU A 2 -16.40 -34.16 63.37
N VAL A 3 -16.88 -33.84 64.58
CA VAL A 3 -16.13 -33.47 65.83
C VAL A 3 -15.14 -32.26 65.75
N MET A 4 -15.44 -31.10 66.35
CA MET A 4 -15.16 -30.67 67.77
C MET A 4 -13.64 -30.70 68.12
N ILE A 5 -12.96 -29.79 68.85
CA ILE A 5 -13.28 -28.86 69.94
C ILE A 5 -11.99 -28.04 70.23
N ARG A 6 -12.11 -26.72 70.48
CA ARG A 6 -11.61 -25.92 71.65
C ARG A 6 -10.26 -26.35 72.30
N HIS A 7 -9.31 -25.49 72.71
CA HIS A 7 -9.45 -24.33 73.60
C HIS A 7 -8.08 -23.65 73.91
N ARG A 8 -8.17 -22.33 74.20
CA ARG A 8 -7.50 -21.54 75.27
C ARG A 8 -5.97 -21.52 75.45
N ARG A 9 -5.40 -20.34 75.11
CA ARG A 9 -4.87 -19.28 76.00
C ARG A 9 -4.44 -19.62 77.46
N VAL A 10 -3.22 -19.16 77.78
CA VAL A 10 -2.77 -18.28 78.90
C VAL A 10 -1.75 -18.86 79.92
N ALA A 11 -0.72 -18.03 80.18
CA ALA A 11 0.13 -17.89 81.37
C ALA A 11 1.17 -19.01 81.63
N GLN A 12 2.36 -18.80 82.20
CA GLN A 12 3.02 -17.68 82.88
C GLN A 12 4.49 -18.08 83.18
N ARG A 13 5.32 -17.07 83.51
CA ARG A 13 6.46 -17.09 84.46
C ARG A 13 7.86 -17.56 84.02
N GLU A 14 8.75 -16.56 83.97
CA GLU A 14 10.15 -16.52 84.43
C GLU A 14 10.43 -17.34 85.73
N PRO A 15 11.67 -17.85 85.98
CA PRO A 15 12.76 -17.00 86.50
C PRO A 15 14.20 -17.31 86.04
N ARG A 16 15.06 -16.34 86.37
CA ARG A 16 16.51 -16.19 86.23
C ARG A 16 17.34 -17.37 86.79
N ASN A 17 18.46 -17.69 86.13
CA ASN A 17 19.82 -17.63 86.70
C ASN A 17 20.91 -18.01 85.68
N ALA A 18 21.95 -17.17 85.61
CA ALA A 18 23.25 -17.37 84.94
C ALA A 18 24.22 -18.16 85.88
N PRO A 19 25.55 -18.38 85.63
CA PRO A 19 26.44 -17.77 84.60
C PRO A 19 27.60 -18.66 84.03
N HIS A 20 28.51 -17.97 83.31
CA HIS A 20 29.89 -18.30 82.83
C HIS A 20 29.96 -18.80 81.38
N GLY A 21 30.74 -18.27 80.44
CA GLY A 21 31.78 -17.22 80.29
C GLY A 21 32.29 -17.42 78.83
N ARG A 22 32.63 -16.43 78.00
CA ARG A 22 33.73 -15.47 78.04
C ARG A 22 33.70 -14.63 76.73
N SER A 23 34.30 -13.44 76.82
CA SER A 23 34.98 -12.67 75.76
C SER A 23 34.21 -11.64 74.92
N PHE A 24 34.32 -10.38 75.38
CA PHE A 24 34.75 -9.17 74.67
C PHE A 24 34.29 -8.91 73.22
N CYS A 25 33.48 -7.86 73.04
CA CYS A 25 33.59 -6.97 71.88
C CYS A 25 33.21 -5.53 72.28
N ALA A 26 34.02 -4.56 71.85
CA ALA A 26 33.98 -3.15 72.22
C ALA A 26 33.00 -2.32 71.35
N ILE A 27 32.67 -1.14 71.89
CA ILE A 27 31.63 -0.16 71.53
C ILE A 27 31.92 0.60 70.22
N ALA A 28 30.88 0.89 69.43
CA ALA A 28 30.80 2.10 68.60
C ALA A 28 29.35 2.59 68.41
N LEU A 29 29.18 3.92 68.53
CA LEU A 29 27.96 4.73 68.50
C LEU A 29 27.04 4.48 67.28
N ALA A 30 25.72 4.48 67.50
CA ALA A 30 24.71 4.65 66.46
C ALA A 30 23.99 6.00 66.62
N LEU A 31 24.24 6.93 65.69
CA LEU A 31 23.43 8.13 65.46
C LEU A 31 22.06 7.73 64.90
N SER A 32 20.98 8.28 65.49
CA SER A 32 19.65 8.26 64.88
C SER A 32 19.58 9.25 63.72
N CYS A 33 19.40 8.74 62.50
CA CYS A 33 18.90 9.51 61.36
C CYS A 33 17.45 9.06 61.07
N ALA A 34 16.50 9.96 61.32
CA ALA A 34 15.13 9.80 60.86
C ALA A 34 15.13 9.87 59.32
N SER A 35 14.87 8.73 58.66
CA SER A 35 14.67 8.69 57.22
C SER A 35 13.21 9.02 56.91
N SER A 36 12.96 10.23 56.47
CA SER A 36 11.74 10.61 55.76
C SER A 36 11.69 9.82 54.45
N ALA A 37 10.89 8.77 54.40
CA ALA A 37 10.54 8.10 53.16
C ALA A 37 9.76 9.09 52.28
N ALA A 38 10.45 9.70 51.32
CA ALA A 38 9.83 10.49 50.27
C ALA A 38 8.96 9.54 49.44
N ALA A 39 7.63 9.73 49.49
CA ALA A 39 6.72 9.08 48.56
C ALA A 39 7.13 9.44 47.12
N SER A 40 7.28 8.44 46.25
CA SER A 40 7.52 8.67 44.83
C SER A 40 6.44 9.62 44.27
N PRO A 41 6.81 10.64 43.47
CA PRO A 41 5.83 11.54 42.89
C PRO A 41 4.85 10.76 42.00
N ALA A 42 3.56 11.09 42.08
CA ALA A 42 2.53 10.47 41.25
C ALA A 42 2.86 10.62 39.75
N PRO A 43 2.56 9.62 38.91
CA PRO A 43 2.87 9.67 37.48
C PRO A 43 2.20 10.87 36.80
N SER A 44 2.87 11.45 35.80
CA SER A 44 2.34 12.57 35.04
C SER A 44 1.05 12.17 34.29
N ARG A 45 0.18 13.14 33.99
CA ARG A 45 -1.07 12.87 33.23
C ARG A 45 -0.80 12.15 31.91
N SER A 46 0.28 12.53 31.21
CA SER A 46 0.67 11.90 29.94
C SER A 46 1.09 10.44 30.12
N ALA A 47 1.87 10.13 31.15
CA ALA A 47 2.28 8.75 31.43
C ALA A 47 1.08 7.85 31.78
N ARG A 48 0.15 8.37 32.60
CA ARG A 48 -1.10 7.66 32.91
C ARG A 48 -1.93 7.37 31.66
N LEU A 49 -2.06 8.34 30.75
CA LEU A 49 -2.80 8.14 29.49
C LEU A 49 -2.09 7.10 28.58
N ALA A 50 -0.77 7.13 28.49
CA ALA A 50 -0.02 6.15 27.71
C ALA A 50 -0.21 4.72 28.28
N ASP A 51 -0.12 4.56 29.60
CA ASP A 51 -0.34 3.27 30.27
C ASP A 51 -1.75 2.73 30.04
N GLU A 52 -2.75 3.59 30.18
CA GLU A 52 -4.16 3.24 29.95
C GLU A 52 -4.44 2.87 28.49
N PHE A 53 -3.86 3.62 27.55
CA PHE A 53 -3.97 3.34 26.12
C PHE A 53 -3.38 1.97 25.79
N ARG A 54 -2.15 1.71 26.24
CA ARG A 54 -1.47 0.42 26.05
C ARG A 54 -2.30 -0.74 26.59
N ALA A 55 -2.77 -0.64 27.84
CA ALA A 55 -3.56 -1.69 28.47
C ALA A 55 -4.87 -1.97 27.70
N GLY A 56 -5.52 -0.92 27.17
CA GLY A 56 -6.70 -1.07 26.34
C GLY A 56 -6.42 -1.80 25.02
N VAL A 57 -5.36 -1.39 24.32
CA VAL A 57 -4.95 -2.01 23.04
C VAL A 57 -4.54 -3.46 23.25
N GLU A 58 -3.78 -3.78 24.30
CA GLU A 58 -3.39 -5.15 24.64
C GLU A 58 -4.60 -6.08 24.83
N VAL A 59 -5.71 -5.57 25.38
CA VAL A 59 -6.93 -6.36 25.58
C VAL A 59 -7.70 -6.52 24.26
N LEU A 60 -7.94 -5.43 23.52
CA LEU A 60 -8.73 -5.52 22.27
C LEU A 60 -7.99 -6.29 21.20
N ALA A 61 -6.70 -6.07 21.06
CA ALA A 61 -5.84 -6.73 20.07
C ALA A 61 -5.14 -7.98 20.64
N ALA A 62 -5.68 -8.60 21.69
CA ALA A 62 -5.25 -9.93 22.12
C ALA A 62 -5.69 -11.01 21.12
N ASP A 63 -4.93 -12.10 21.02
CA ASP A 63 -5.34 -13.29 20.24
C ASP A 63 -6.66 -13.86 20.73
N SER A 64 -6.95 -13.71 22.03
CA SER A 64 -8.23 -14.08 22.63
C SER A 64 -9.41 -13.28 22.08
N MET A 65 -9.20 -12.20 21.32
CA MET A 65 -10.24 -11.46 20.61
C MET A 65 -10.42 -11.93 19.16
N GLU A 66 -9.67 -12.94 18.70
CA GLU A 66 -9.83 -13.59 17.38
C GLU A 66 -9.97 -12.57 16.25
N GLY A 67 -9.19 -11.48 16.31
CA GLY A 67 -9.18 -10.39 15.35
C GLY A 67 -10.50 -9.67 15.13
N ARG A 68 -11.49 -9.85 16.02
CA ARG A 68 -12.78 -9.14 16.01
C ARG A 68 -13.53 -9.20 14.67
N GLY A 69 -13.36 -10.31 13.93
CA GLY A 69 -14.10 -10.57 12.69
C GLY A 69 -15.61 -10.71 12.93
N LEU A 70 -16.41 -10.25 11.96
CA LEU A 70 -17.88 -10.25 12.04
C LEU A 70 -18.50 -11.65 12.27
N THR A 71 -17.76 -12.72 11.98
CA THR A 71 -18.18 -14.11 12.19
C THR A 71 -17.45 -14.82 13.34
N THR A 72 -16.57 -14.14 14.07
CA THR A 72 -15.81 -14.75 15.19
C THR A 72 -16.52 -14.52 16.53
N ALA A 73 -16.18 -15.27 17.57
CA ALA A 73 -16.66 -14.95 18.91
C ALA A 73 -15.99 -13.68 19.47
N GLY A 74 -14.87 -13.28 18.86
CA GLY A 74 -14.13 -12.05 19.08
C GLY A 74 -14.97 -10.78 19.04
N ILE A 75 -15.79 -10.59 17.99
CA ILE A 75 -16.62 -9.39 17.86
C ILE A 75 -17.63 -9.26 19.02
N LEU A 76 -18.18 -10.38 19.50
CA LEU A 76 -19.10 -10.40 20.64
C LEU A 76 -18.39 -10.10 21.96
N ARG A 77 -17.13 -10.53 22.10
CA ARG A 77 -16.28 -10.18 23.26
C ARG A 77 -15.93 -8.70 23.23
N ALA A 78 -15.54 -8.16 22.09
CA ALA A 78 -15.29 -6.74 21.91
C ALA A 78 -16.56 -5.91 22.19
N ALA A 79 -17.73 -6.36 21.76
CA ALA A 79 -19.00 -5.68 22.06
C ALA A 79 -19.30 -5.57 23.57
N ASN A 80 -18.68 -6.38 24.44
CA ASN A 80 -18.79 -6.24 25.90
C ASN A 80 -18.08 -4.99 26.45
N TRP A 81 -17.34 -4.27 25.62
CA TRP A 81 -16.75 -2.96 25.95
C TRP A 81 -17.82 -1.88 26.22
N LYS A 82 -19.12 -2.17 26.05
CA LYS A 82 -20.19 -1.40 26.73
C LYS A 82 -19.97 -1.25 28.24
N ARG A 83 -19.29 -2.21 28.89
CA ARG A 83 -18.95 -2.14 30.30
C ARG A 83 -17.92 -1.06 30.58
N GLU A 84 -16.99 -0.83 29.64
CA GLU A 84 -16.02 0.26 29.71
C GLU A 84 -16.71 1.62 29.54
N LEU A 85 -17.65 1.75 28.60
CA LEU A 85 -18.46 2.96 28.50
C LEU A 85 -19.19 3.25 29.82
N ARG A 86 -19.76 2.22 30.45
CA ARG A 86 -20.46 2.34 31.74
C ARG A 86 -19.53 2.64 32.92
N SER A 87 -18.38 1.97 33.01
CA SER A 87 -17.42 2.16 34.12
C SER A 87 -16.86 3.59 34.14
N ARG A 88 -16.77 4.21 32.97
CA ARG A 88 -16.36 5.61 32.76
C ARG A 88 -17.48 6.63 32.97
N GLY A 89 -18.65 6.18 33.43
CA GLY A 89 -19.77 7.05 33.80
C GLY A 89 -20.59 7.59 32.63
N LEU A 90 -20.37 7.09 31.40
CA LEU A 90 -21.18 7.48 30.24
C LEU A 90 -22.57 6.84 30.35
N LYS A 91 -23.63 7.55 29.98
CA LYS A 91 -25.00 7.01 29.95
C LYS A 91 -25.24 6.18 28.68
N PRO A 92 -26.22 5.27 28.65
CA PRO A 92 -26.65 4.65 27.41
C PRO A 92 -27.10 5.69 26.37
N ALA A 93 -26.72 5.54 25.10
CA ALA A 93 -27.10 6.46 24.03
C ALA A 93 -28.37 6.02 23.28
N PHE A 94 -28.66 4.72 23.20
CA PHE A 94 -29.81 4.17 22.50
C PHE A 94 -30.92 3.85 23.50
N GLU A 95 -31.64 4.90 23.92
CA GLU A 95 -32.63 4.85 25.00
C GLU A 95 -32.00 4.36 26.32
N ASN A 96 -32.27 3.11 26.73
CA ASN A 96 -31.69 2.48 27.92
C ASN A 96 -30.57 1.48 27.58
N SER A 97 -30.08 1.47 26.34
CA SER A 97 -29.08 0.55 25.82
C SER A 97 -27.83 1.28 25.32
N TYR A 98 -26.67 0.67 25.54
CA TYR A 98 -25.43 1.08 24.87
C TYR A 98 -25.29 0.46 23.47
N ARG A 99 -26.23 -0.39 23.06
CA ARG A 99 -26.11 -1.24 21.88
C ARG A 99 -27.18 -0.92 20.84
N GLN A 100 -26.75 -0.84 19.59
CA GLN A 100 -27.59 -0.70 18.42
C GLN A 100 -27.31 -1.89 17.48
N PRO A 101 -28.09 -2.99 17.59
CA PRO A 101 -27.89 -4.18 16.76
C PRO A 101 -28.36 -3.96 15.32
N PHE A 102 -27.70 -4.61 14.37
CA PHE A 102 -28.07 -4.67 12.96
C PHE A 102 -27.46 -5.91 12.28
N ASP A 103 -27.95 -6.25 11.08
CA ASP A 103 -27.54 -7.45 10.35
C ASP A 103 -26.62 -7.07 9.17
N ILE A 104 -25.55 -7.86 8.96
CA ILE A 104 -24.61 -7.71 7.83
C ILE A 104 -24.49 -9.04 7.10
N LYS A 105 -24.53 -9.03 5.77
CA LYS A 105 -24.28 -10.23 4.95
C LYS A 105 -22.81 -10.67 5.09
N THR A 106 -22.60 -11.88 5.59
CA THR A 106 -21.26 -12.47 5.80
C THR A 106 -21.01 -13.74 4.99
N GLY A 107 -22.06 -14.33 4.42
CA GLY A 107 -21.95 -15.63 3.78
C GLY A 107 -23.04 -15.91 2.77
N VAL A 108 -22.94 -17.07 2.14
CA VAL A 108 -23.97 -17.65 1.29
C VAL A 108 -23.92 -19.17 1.40
N VAL A 109 -25.08 -19.82 1.44
CA VAL A 109 -25.20 -21.28 1.48
C VAL A 109 -26.15 -21.80 0.41
N PRO A 110 -25.91 -23.03 -0.09
CA PRO A 110 -26.86 -23.69 -0.97
C PRO A 110 -28.09 -24.14 -0.17
N LEU A 111 -29.26 -24.01 -0.80
CA LEU A 111 -30.52 -24.57 -0.32
C LEU A 111 -30.80 -25.92 -0.99
N SER A 112 -31.79 -26.66 -0.48
CA SER A 112 -32.34 -27.82 -1.18
C SER A 112 -32.98 -27.39 -2.51
N GLY A 113 -32.88 -28.24 -3.53
CA GLY A 113 -33.45 -28.00 -4.87
C GLY A 113 -32.46 -27.43 -5.91
N ASN A 114 -31.20 -27.20 -5.52
CA ASN A 114 -30.11 -27.06 -6.49
C ASN A 114 -30.01 -28.35 -7.31
N HIS A 115 -30.02 -28.24 -8.64
CA HIS A 115 -29.76 -29.36 -9.53
C HIS A 115 -29.31 -28.85 -10.90
N LEU A 116 -28.57 -29.70 -11.61
CA LEU A 116 -28.17 -29.49 -13.00
C LEU A 116 -28.49 -30.79 -13.75
N GLU A 117 -29.38 -30.72 -14.75
CA GLU A 117 -29.89 -31.91 -15.42
C GLU A 117 -28.75 -32.73 -16.05
N GLY A 118 -28.71 -34.02 -15.76
CA GLY A 118 -27.71 -34.94 -16.29
C GLY A 118 -26.30 -34.79 -15.70
N VAL A 119 -26.09 -33.92 -14.70
CA VAL A 119 -24.78 -33.72 -14.05
C VAL A 119 -24.89 -34.03 -12.55
N PRO A 120 -24.03 -34.90 -11.99
CA PRO A 120 -24.07 -35.22 -10.58
C PRO A 120 -23.60 -34.03 -9.72
N ASP A 121 -24.21 -33.85 -8.55
CA ASP A 121 -23.93 -32.76 -7.59
C ASP A 121 -22.42 -32.47 -7.33
N PRO A 122 -21.52 -33.46 -7.13
CA PRO A 122 -20.10 -33.15 -6.89
C PRO A 122 -19.34 -32.64 -8.13
N ALA A 123 -19.98 -32.57 -9.30
CA ALA A 123 -19.37 -32.14 -10.55
C ALA A 123 -19.72 -30.70 -10.95
N TRP A 124 -20.45 -29.97 -10.10
CA TRP A 124 -20.77 -28.56 -10.30
C TRP A 124 -21.04 -27.85 -8.97
N VAL A 125 -21.02 -26.52 -8.98
CA VAL A 125 -21.39 -25.69 -7.82
C VAL A 125 -21.96 -24.35 -8.29
N PRO A 126 -22.97 -23.76 -7.62
CA PRO A 126 -23.28 -22.35 -7.81
C PRO A 126 -22.13 -21.47 -7.32
N LEU A 127 -21.90 -20.32 -7.95
CA LEU A 127 -20.97 -19.32 -7.42
C LEU A 127 -21.66 -18.43 -6.38
N GLY A 128 -20.92 -17.89 -5.41
CA GLY A 128 -21.55 -17.21 -4.26
C GLY A 128 -22.28 -15.91 -4.56
N PHE A 129 -21.98 -15.29 -5.71
CA PHE A 129 -22.69 -14.12 -6.23
C PHE A 129 -23.82 -14.48 -7.19
N SER A 130 -24.12 -15.77 -7.38
CA SER A 130 -25.17 -16.25 -8.28
C SER A 130 -26.56 -15.84 -7.78
N SER A 131 -27.47 -15.53 -8.71
CA SER A 131 -28.88 -15.32 -8.38
C SER A 131 -29.62 -16.64 -8.34
N ALA A 132 -30.57 -16.76 -7.41
CA ALA A 132 -31.47 -17.91 -7.38
C ALA A 132 -32.43 -17.88 -8.57
N GLY A 133 -32.68 -19.04 -9.18
CA GLY A 133 -33.53 -19.14 -10.36
C GLY A 133 -33.38 -20.47 -11.10
N ALA A 134 -34.40 -20.82 -11.87
CA ALA A 134 -34.31 -21.90 -12.85
C ALA A 134 -33.79 -21.33 -14.18
N PHE A 135 -33.04 -22.13 -14.92
CA PHE A 135 -32.55 -21.79 -16.25
C PHE A 135 -32.64 -22.98 -17.19
N SER A 136 -32.82 -22.71 -18.47
CA SER A 136 -32.77 -23.70 -19.55
C SER A 136 -32.38 -22.98 -20.82
N GLY A 137 -31.45 -23.55 -21.58
CA GLY A 137 -31.03 -22.95 -22.84
C GLY A 137 -30.02 -23.82 -23.58
N GLU A 138 -29.78 -23.46 -24.83
CA GLU A 138 -28.66 -24.00 -25.60
C GLU A 138 -27.34 -23.38 -25.11
N ILE A 139 -26.26 -24.15 -25.08
CA ILE A 139 -24.93 -23.65 -24.78
C ILE A 139 -24.43 -22.78 -25.94
N ALA A 140 -24.09 -21.53 -25.62
CA ALA A 140 -23.18 -20.69 -26.41
C ALA A 140 -21.79 -20.76 -25.76
N PHE A 141 -20.81 -21.34 -26.44
CA PHE A 141 -19.43 -21.41 -25.95
C PHE A 141 -18.68 -20.15 -26.36
N LEU A 142 -18.29 -19.32 -25.39
CA LEU A 142 -17.71 -18.00 -25.64
C LEU A 142 -16.21 -17.97 -25.33
N GLY A 143 -15.52 -19.11 -25.42
CA GLY A 143 -14.10 -19.19 -25.12
C GLY A 143 -13.78 -18.72 -23.71
N TYR A 144 -12.91 -17.72 -23.54
CA TYR A 144 -12.64 -17.08 -22.25
C TYR A 144 -13.72 -16.08 -21.80
N GLY A 145 -14.72 -15.78 -22.61
CA GLY A 145 -15.78 -14.82 -22.29
C GLY A 145 -15.28 -13.38 -22.17
N ILE A 146 -14.16 -13.05 -22.81
CA ILE A 146 -13.56 -11.72 -22.73
C ILE A 146 -14.26 -10.75 -23.68
N ASP A 147 -14.54 -9.56 -23.17
CA ASP A 147 -15.00 -8.41 -23.97
C ASP A 147 -14.07 -7.23 -23.70
N ALA A 148 -13.02 -7.08 -24.52
CA ALA A 148 -11.97 -6.08 -24.37
C ALA A 148 -11.81 -5.23 -25.65
N PRO A 149 -12.73 -4.28 -25.91
CA PRO A 149 -12.64 -3.40 -27.07
C PRO A 149 -11.30 -2.65 -27.22
N PRO A 150 -10.66 -2.13 -26.15
CA PRO A 150 -9.35 -1.48 -26.27
C PRO A 150 -8.22 -2.39 -26.78
N LEU A 151 -8.37 -3.71 -26.62
CA LEU A 151 -7.42 -4.71 -27.09
C LEU A 151 -7.82 -5.31 -28.45
N ALA A 152 -8.92 -4.82 -29.05
CA ALA A 152 -9.54 -5.40 -30.23
C ALA A 152 -9.78 -6.93 -30.08
N PHE A 153 -10.26 -7.34 -28.91
CA PHE A 153 -10.60 -8.74 -28.63
C PHE A 153 -11.94 -8.82 -27.92
N SER A 154 -12.93 -9.41 -28.58
CA SER A 154 -14.19 -9.74 -27.95
C SER A 154 -14.66 -11.10 -28.44
N GLU A 155 -14.94 -11.98 -27.49
CA GLU A 155 -15.57 -13.28 -27.71
C GLU A 155 -17.10 -13.19 -27.69
N LEU A 156 -17.63 -12.00 -27.38
CA LEU A 156 -19.07 -11.71 -27.35
C LEU A 156 -19.56 -11.00 -28.62
N ASP A 157 -18.66 -10.56 -29.50
CA ASP A 157 -19.02 -9.91 -30.75
C ASP A 157 -19.78 -10.88 -31.68
N GLY A 158 -20.97 -10.45 -32.12
CA GLY A 158 -21.85 -11.25 -33.00
C GLY A 158 -22.55 -12.44 -32.33
N ALA A 159 -22.36 -12.66 -31.01
CA ALA A 159 -23.05 -13.71 -30.27
C ALA A 159 -24.42 -13.23 -29.74
N ASP A 160 -25.50 -13.80 -30.27
CA ASP A 160 -26.84 -13.66 -29.67
C ASP A 160 -26.98 -14.62 -28.50
N LEU A 161 -27.09 -14.09 -27.28
CA LEU A 161 -27.22 -14.88 -26.06
C LEU A 161 -28.66 -14.97 -25.56
N HIS A 162 -29.64 -14.39 -26.25
CA HIS A 162 -31.02 -14.35 -25.79
C HIS A 162 -31.59 -15.76 -25.53
N GLY A 163 -31.84 -16.07 -24.27
CA GLY A 163 -32.36 -17.39 -23.85
C GLY A 163 -31.33 -18.53 -23.91
N LYS A 164 -30.04 -18.22 -24.12
CA LYS A 164 -28.94 -19.20 -24.16
C LYS A 164 -28.20 -19.27 -22.82
N VAL A 165 -27.49 -20.37 -22.61
CA VAL A 165 -26.59 -20.54 -21.47
C VAL A 165 -25.16 -20.30 -21.95
N ALA A 166 -24.49 -19.28 -21.42
CA ALA A 166 -23.14 -18.94 -21.85
C ALA A 166 -22.12 -19.79 -21.09
N LEU A 167 -21.36 -20.62 -21.81
CA LEU A 167 -20.24 -21.40 -21.27
C LEU A 167 -18.93 -20.65 -21.54
N MET A 168 -18.16 -20.37 -20.47
CA MET A 168 -16.93 -19.59 -20.54
C MET A 168 -15.81 -20.24 -19.71
N LEU A 169 -14.58 -20.11 -20.17
CA LEU A 169 -13.38 -20.40 -19.41
C LEU A 169 -13.17 -19.33 -18.33
N ARG A 170 -12.73 -19.77 -17.16
CA ARG A 170 -12.09 -18.88 -16.18
C ARG A 170 -10.78 -18.32 -16.78
N TYR A 171 -10.23 -17.28 -16.16
CA TYR A 171 -8.96 -16.65 -16.55
C TYR A 171 -9.01 -16.03 -17.96
N GLU A 172 -7.87 -15.94 -18.63
CA GLU A 172 -7.71 -15.27 -19.93
C GLU A 172 -6.60 -15.92 -20.76
N PRO A 173 -6.53 -15.63 -22.07
CA PRO A 173 -5.48 -16.16 -22.93
C PRO A 173 -4.08 -15.78 -22.46
N GLN A 174 -3.12 -16.68 -22.68
CA GLN A 174 -1.70 -16.44 -22.45
C GLN A 174 -1.35 -16.01 -21.01
N GLU A 175 -2.08 -16.49 -19.99
CA GLU A 175 -1.88 -16.14 -18.57
C GLU A 175 -0.43 -16.38 -18.07
N LYS A 176 0.30 -17.29 -18.72
CA LYS A 176 1.70 -17.61 -18.42
C LYS A 176 2.71 -16.76 -19.19
N ASP A 177 2.24 -15.93 -20.11
CA ASP A 177 3.05 -15.07 -20.97
C ASP A 177 3.15 -13.67 -20.37
N SER A 178 4.37 -13.23 -20.02
CA SER A 178 4.60 -11.87 -19.54
C SER A 178 4.40 -10.79 -20.59
N SER A 179 4.25 -11.17 -21.86
CA SER A 179 3.94 -10.29 -22.98
C SER A 179 2.48 -10.32 -23.42
N SER A 180 1.62 -11.11 -22.75
CA SER A 180 0.17 -11.12 -23.03
C SER A 180 -0.39 -9.70 -23.01
N ARG A 181 -1.20 -9.37 -24.01
CA ARG A 181 -1.88 -8.06 -24.08
C ARG A 181 -2.95 -7.88 -22.99
N PHE A 182 -3.30 -8.95 -22.28
CA PHE A 182 -4.19 -8.93 -21.12
C PHE A 182 -3.38 -8.74 -19.83
N ASP A 183 -2.66 -7.63 -19.70
CA ASP A 183 -1.86 -7.30 -18.49
C ASP A 183 -0.74 -8.31 -18.14
N GLY A 184 -0.21 -9.02 -19.14
CA GLY A 184 0.90 -9.97 -19.00
C GLY A 184 0.51 -11.18 -18.16
N LYS A 185 1.27 -11.45 -17.09
CA LYS A 185 0.98 -12.55 -16.14
C LYS A 185 -0.02 -12.18 -15.06
N LYS A 186 -0.47 -10.92 -15.01
CA LYS A 186 -1.43 -10.46 -14.01
C LYS A 186 -2.83 -10.59 -14.60
N PRO A 187 -3.82 -11.13 -13.86
CA PRO A 187 -5.19 -11.17 -14.34
C PRO A 187 -5.67 -9.77 -14.69
N SER A 188 -6.01 -9.55 -15.97
CA SER A 188 -6.59 -8.29 -16.41
C SER A 188 -7.98 -8.09 -15.82
N ARG A 189 -8.49 -6.85 -15.86
CA ARG A 189 -9.88 -6.57 -15.45
C ARG A 189 -10.92 -7.41 -16.20
N TRP A 190 -10.62 -7.80 -17.46
CA TRP A 190 -11.54 -8.55 -18.31
C TRP A 190 -11.60 -10.04 -17.94
N SER A 191 -10.63 -10.53 -17.15
CA SER A 191 -10.67 -11.87 -16.57
C SER A 191 -11.66 -12.02 -15.41
N ALA A 192 -12.10 -10.90 -14.80
CA ALA A 192 -12.96 -10.90 -13.62
C ALA A 192 -14.32 -11.57 -13.90
N LEU A 193 -14.69 -12.57 -13.09
CA LEU A 193 -15.91 -13.36 -13.31
C LEU A 193 -17.18 -12.50 -13.35
N ARG A 194 -17.31 -11.55 -12.40
CA ARG A 194 -18.45 -10.63 -12.37
C ARG A 194 -18.52 -9.73 -13.61
N TYR A 195 -17.38 -9.32 -14.17
CA TYR A 195 -17.35 -8.56 -15.44
C TYR A 195 -17.87 -9.41 -16.59
N LYS A 196 -17.37 -10.65 -16.74
CA LYS A 196 -17.83 -11.57 -17.81
C LYS A 196 -19.34 -11.87 -17.72
N VAL A 197 -19.82 -12.12 -16.50
CA VAL A 197 -21.25 -12.35 -16.23
C VAL A 197 -22.07 -11.12 -16.62
N HIS A 198 -21.64 -9.93 -16.20
CA HIS A 198 -22.27 -8.67 -16.56
C HIS A 198 -22.38 -8.53 -18.08
N ARG A 199 -21.28 -8.69 -18.84
CA ARG A 199 -21.27 -8.52 -20.30
C ARG A 199 -22.13 -9.53 -21.05
N ALA A 200 -22.26 -10.76 -20.56
CA ALA A 200 -23.13 -11.77 -21.17
C ALA A 200 -24.61 -11.58 -20.79
N ARG A 201 -24.89 -11.16 -19.55
CA ARG A 201 -26.25 -10.82 -19.09
C ARG A 201 -26.84 -9.69 -19.94
N GLU A 202 -26.07 -8.63 -20.19
CA GLU A 202 -26.54 -7.49 -21.02
C GLU A 202 -26.82 -7.90 -22.48
N ARG A 203 -26.30 -9.05 -22.94
CA ARG A 203 -26.59 -9.63 -24.26
C ARG A 203 -27.68 -10.71 -24.24
N GLY A 204 -28.38 -10.89 -23.12
CA GLY A 204 -29.58 -11.73 -23.00
C GLY A 204 -29.35 -13.16 -22.52
N ALA A 205 -28.15 -13.50 -22.01
CA ALA A 205 -27.90 -14.82 -21.44
C ALA A 205 -28.93 -15.17 -20.36
N ALA A 206 -29.35 -16.44 -20.30
CA ALA A 206 -30.28 -16.98 -19.31
C ALA A 206 -29.58 -17.61 -18.09
N ALA A 207 -28.34 -18.08 -18.27
CA ALA A 207 -27.43 -18.48 -17.21
C ALA A 207 -25.97 -18.44 -17.70
N ILE A 208 -25.02 -18.41 -16.75
CA ILE A 208 -23.59 -18.49 -17.02
C ILE A 208 -23.02 -19.77 -16.41
N VAL A 209 -22.20 -20.48 -17.18
CA VAL A 209 -21.46 -21.66 -16.75
C VAL A 209 -19.97 -21.38 -16.93
N PHE A 210 -19.23 -21.37 -15.82
CA PHE A 210 -17.77 -21.30 -15.84
C PHE A 210 -17.14 -22.68 -15.84
N VAL A 211 -15.96 -22.77 -16.45
CA VAL A 211 -15.10 -23.95 -16.41
C VAL A 211 -13.63 -23.54 -16.27
N THR A 212 -12.86 -24.23 -15.44
CA THR A 212 -11.40 -24.10 -15.42
C THR A 212 -10.83 -24.83 -16.63
N GLY A 213 -10.04 -24.14 -17.46
CA GLY A 213 -9.49 -24.73 -18.68
C GLY A 213 -8.40 -25.78 -18.44
N PRO A 214 -8.15 -26.69 -19.40
CA PRO A 214 -7.07 -27.67 -19.32
C PRO A 214 -5.64 -27.12 -19.18
N LEU A 215 -5.36 -25.86 -19.53
CA LEU A 215 -4.01 -25.27 -19.46
C LEU A 215 -3.65 -24.62 -18.11
N GLN A 216 -4.62 -24.49 -17.21
CA GLN A 216 -4.44 -23.91 -15.88
C GLN A 216 -3.67 -24.84 -14.93
N ASP A 217 -2.87 -24.26 -14.04
CA ASP A 217 -2.06 -24.99 -13.04
C ASP A 217 -2.88 -25.51 -11.85
N GLU A 218 -4.11 -25.01 -11.67
CA GLU A 218 -5.04 -25.54 -10.67
C GLU A 218 -5.31 -27.03 -10.92
N GLY A 219 -5.17 -27.85 -9.88
CA GLY A 219 -5.34 -29.31 -9.96
C GLY A 219 -6.53 -29.69 -10.84
N LYS A 220 -6.22 -30.34 -11.97
CA LYS A 220 -7.15 -30.62 -13.08
C LYS A 220 -8.50 -31.13 -12.56
N ASP A 221 -9.59 -30.58 -13.07
CA ASP A 221 -10.97 -31.04 -12.84
C ASP A 221 -11.55 -30.83 -11.41
N ARG A 222 -11.04 -29.83 -10.67
CA ARG A 222 -11.56 -29.45 -9.34
C ARG A 222 -12.67 -28.39 -9.42
N ILE A 223 -13.63 -28.50 -8.51
CA ILE A 223 -14.68 -27.50 -8.28
C ILE A 223 -14.24 -26.56 -7.15
N PRO A 224 -14.40 -25.23 -7.28
CA PRO A 224 -14.11 -24.29 -6.21
C PRO A 224 -15.12 -24.46 -5.06
N VAL A 225 -14.68 -24.10 -3.86
CA VAL A 225 -15.59 -24.03 -2.71
C VAL A 225 -16.51 -22.83 -2.88
N LEU A 226 -17.81 -23.00 -2.59
CA LEU A 226 -18.74 -21.88 -2.51
C LEU A 226 -18.24 -20.88 -1.45
N ARG A 227 -17.94 -19.66 -1.88
CA ARG A 227 -17.51 -18.55 -1.01
C ARG A 227 -18.38 -17.33 -1.27
N ASN A 228 -18.60 -16.52 -0.23
CA ASN A 228 -19.20 -15.21 -0.41
C ASN A 228 -18.20 -14.30 -1.13
N ASP A 229 -18.71 -13.44 -2.00
CA ASP A 229 -17.92 -12.57 -2.87
C ASP A 229 -18.31 -11.10 -2.61
N GLY A 230 -18.22 -10.71 -1.33
CA GLY A 230 -18.54 -9.36 -0.83
C GLY A 230 -19.93 -9.18 -0.19
N PRO A 231 -20.15 -8.02 0.47
CA PRO A 231 -21.44 -7.64 1.06
C PRO A 231 -22.49 -7.30 -0.01
N GLU A 232 -22.10 -7.14 -1.29
CA GLU A 232 -23.00 -6.67 -2.35
C GLU A 232 -24.00 -7.72 -2.88
N SER A 233 -24.94 -7.21 -3.68
CA SER A 233 -26.02 -7.97 -4.31
C SER A 233 -25.55 -9.07 -5.30
N PRO A 234 -26.39 -10.11 -5.54
CA PRO A 234 -26.20 -11.11 -6.59
C PRO A 234 -26.08 -10.51 -7.99
N ALA A 235 -25.58 -11.30 -8.95
CA ALA A 235 -25.31 -10.87 -10.32
C ALA A 235 -26.54 -10.68 -11.23
N GLY A 236 -27.76 -10.87 -10.70
CA GLY A 236 -29.02 -10.77 -11.46
C GLY A 236 -29.38 -12.00 -12.32
N ILE A 237 -28.50 -13.00 -12.41
CA ILE A 237 -28.66 -14.21 -13.23
C ILE A 237 -28.09 -15.45 -12.53
N PRO A 238 -28.57 -16.68 -12.80
CA PRO A 238 -27.90 -17.91 -12.37
C PRO A 238 -26.49 -18.05 -12.95
N VAL A 239 -25.52 -18.24 -12.06
CA VAL A 239 -24.10 -18.48 -12.37
C VAL A 239 -23.63 -19.74 -11.64
N ILE A 240 -23.05 -20.67 -12.40
CA ILE A 240 -22.51 -21.93 -11.87
C ILE A 240 -21.10 -22.16 -12.41
N GLN A 241 -20.35 -23.02 -11.73
CA GLN A 241 -19.14 -23.63 -12.27
C GLN A 241 -19.32 -25.14 -12.38
N VAL A 242 -18.82 -25.72 -13.46
CA VAL A 242 -18.77 -27.18 -13.67
C VAL A 242 -17.33 -27.67 -13.73
N LYS A 243 -17.16 -28.98 -13.56
CA LYS A 243 -15.90 -29.69 -13.80
C LYS A 243 -15.46 -29.54 -15.26
N THR A 244 -14.15 -29.48 -15.48
CA THR A 244 -13.55 -29.47 -16.82
C THR A 244 -14.01 -30.68 -17.63
N SER A 245 -14.12 -31.86 -17.02
CA SER A 245 -14.59 -33.10 -17.66
C SER A 245 -16.05 -33.02 -18.11
N VAL A 246 -16.93 -32.37 -17.33
CA VAL A 246 -18.34 -32.15 -17.69
C VAL A 246 -18.43 -31.22 -18.90
N ALA A 247 -17.78 -30.06 -18.84
CA ALA A 247 -17.77 -29.11 -19.95
C ALA A 247 -17.14 -29.70 -21.22
N GLN A 248 -16.03 -30.44 -21.09
CA GLN A 248 -15.38 -31.13 -22.20
C GLN A 248 -16.32 -32.19 -22.82
N GLY A 249 -17.11 -32.90 -22.02
CA GLY A 249 -18.09 -33.86 -22.53
C GLY A 249 -19.18 -33.20 -23.39
N TRP A 250 -19.72 -32.07 -22.94
CA TRP A 250 -20.67 -31.27 -23.73
C TRP A 250 -20.05 -30.73 -25.02
N LEU A 251 -18.86 -30.15 -24.93
CA LEU A 251 -18.18 -29.51 -26.06
C LEU A 251 -17.66 -30.51 -27.10
N HIS A 252 -17.24 -31.71 -26.68
CA HIS A 252 -16.84 -32.76 -27.60
C HIS A 252 -17.99 -33.21 -28.51
N ALA A 253 -19.23 -33.25 -28.00
CA ALA A 253 -20.42 -33.53 -28.81
C ALA A 253 -20.69 -32.44 -29.87
N ALA A 254 -20.19 -31.23 -29.65
CA ALA A 254 -20.19 -30.12 -30.60
C ALA A 254 -18.88 -30.01 -31.44
N GLY A 255 -17.99 -31.00 -31.35
CA GLY A 255 -16.73 -31.04 -32.08
C GLY A 255 -15.62 -30.11 -31.54
N ILE A 256 -15.73 -29.64 -30.29
CA ILE A 256 -14.80 -28.71 -29.66
C ILE A 256 -13.96 -29.43 -28.59
N ASP A 257 -12.64 -29.36 -28.72
CA ASP A 257 -11.68 -29.80 -27.70
C ASP A 257 -11.13 -28.59 -26.94
N LEU A 258 -11.33 -28.54 -25.61
CA LEU A 258 -10.98 -27.36 -24.79
C LEU A 258 -9.48 -27.09 -24.77
N LYS A 259 -8.65 -28.14 -24.73
CA LYS A 259 -7.20 -27.96 -24.68
C LYS A 259 -6.71 -27.37 -26.00
N ARG A 260 -7.13 -27.97 -27.12
CA ARG A 260 -6.80 -27.46 -28.46
C ARG A 260 -7.34 -26.06 -28.66
N PHE A 261 -8.54 -25.77 -28.18
CA PHE A 261 -9.11 -24.43 -28.21
C PHE A 261 -8.20 -23.42 -27.50
N GLN A 262 -7.78 -23.70 -26.26
CA GLN A 262 -6.88 -22.81 -25.52
C GLN A 262 -5.52 -22.69 -26.21
N ASP A 263 -4.91 -23.79 -26.68
CA ASP A 263 -3.65 -23.76 -27.41
C ASP A 263 -3.76 -22.87 -28.67
N ASP A 264 -4.88 -22.96 -29.40
CA ASP A 264 -5.13 -22.18 -30.62
C ASP A 264 -5.33 -20.69 -30.31
N VAL A 265 -6.12 -20.35 -29.28
CA VAL A 265 -6.34 -18.95 -28.85
C VAL A 265 -5.07 -18.35 -28.27
N ASP A 266 -4.32 -19.08 -27.44
CA ASP A 266 -3.06 -18.60 -26.87
C ASP A 266 -1.99 -18.40 -27.95
N ARG A 267 -2.05 -19.15 -29.06
CA ARG A 267 -1.11 -18.99 -30.19
C ARG A 267 -1.36 -17.73 -31.00
N ASP A 268 -2.61 -17.42 -31.34
CA ASP A 268 -2.92 -16.35 -32.31
C ASP A 268 -3.79 -15.21 -31.78
N LEU A 269 -4.25 -15.30 -30.52
CA LEU A 269 -5.07 -14.31 -29.85
C LEU A 269 -6.33 -13.92 -30.64
N LYS A 270 -6.94 -14.88 -31.34
CA LYS A 270 -8.20 -14.69 -32.07
C LYS A 270 -9.39 -15.28 -31.31
N PRO A 271 -10.51 -14.54 -31.18
CA PRO A 271 -11.75 -15.09 -30.66
C PRO A 271 -12.23 -16.27 -31.51
N ARG A 272 -12.69 -17.34 -30.86
CA ARG A 272 -13.10 -18.60 -31.50
C ARG A 272 -14.45 -19.11 -30.97
N SER A 273 -15.28 -18.19 -30.45
CA SER A 273 -16.58 -18.47 -29.88
C SER A 273 -17.49 -19.25 -30.85
N ASN A 274 -18.30 -20.14 -30.29
CA ASN A 274 -19.39 -20.82 -30.98
C ASN A 274 -20.72 -20.50 -30.28
N ALA A 275 -21.51 -19.60 -30.88
CA ALA A 275 -22.78 -19.13 -30.33
C ALA A 275 -23.91 -20.19 -30.37
N SER A 276 -23.71 -21.34 -31.04
CA SER A 276 -24.73 -22.40 -31.14
C SER A 276 -24.08 -23.77 -31.23
N THR A 277 -24.02 -24.47 -30.09
CA THR A 277 -23.40 -25.81 -30.01
C THR A 277 -24.40 -26.95 -30.26
N GLY A 278 -25.70 -26.68 -30.28
CA GLY A 278 -26.77 -27.69 -30.32
C GLY A 278 -27.00 -28.41 -28.98
N ILE A 279 -26.16 -28.17 -27.97
CA ILE A 279 -26.25 -28.80 -26.65
C ILE A 279 -27.16 -27.98 -25.76
N ARG A 280 -28.16 -28.61 -25.15
CA ARG A 280 -29.05 -27.95 -24.19
C ARG A 280 -28.69 -28.34 -22.76
N VAL A 281 -28.70 -27.36 -21.87
CA VAL A 281 -28.53 -27.56 -20.43
C VAL A 281 -29.65 -26.85 -19.69
N SER A 282 -30.06 -27.44 -18.56
CA SER A 282 -31.05 -26.83 -17.69
C SER A 282 -30.78 -27.20 -16.24
N GLY A 283 -31.25 -26.36 -15.32
CA GLY A 283 -31.04 -26.57 -13.90
C GLY A 283 -31.67 -25.47 -13.06
N ARG A 284 -31.38 -25.51 -11.77
CA ARG A 284 -31.85 -24.52 -10.80
C ARG A 284 -30.74 -24.19 -9.80
N VAL A 285 -30.55 -22.90 -9.57
CA VAL A 285 -29.78 -22.37 -8.46
C VAL A 285 -30.72 -21.93 -7.35
N ALA A 286 -30.42 -22.36 -6.12
CA ALA A 286 -31.10 -21.96 -4.90
C ALA A 286 -30.05 -21.63 -3.84
N LEU A 287 -29.84 -20.34 -3.59
CA LEU A 287 -28.89 -19.83 -2.60
C LEU A 287 -29.63 -19.02 -1.54
N ARG A 288 -29.07 -19.00 -0.33
CA ARG A 288 -29.51 -18.11 0.75
C ARG A 288 -28.31 -17.35 1.30
N ALA A 289 -28.41 -16.04 1.34
CA ALA A 289 -27.44 -15.19 2.03
C ALA A 289 -27.46 -15.50 3.54
N ILE A 290 -26.27 -15.56 4.14
CA ILE A 290 -26.10 -15.63 5.59
C ILE A 290 -25.77 -14.24 6.08
N TYR A 291 -26.46 -13.84 7.14
CA TYR A 291 -26.20 -12.59 7.83
C TYR A 291 -25.60 -12.89 9.20
N ALA A 292 -24.57 -12.15 9.58
CA ALA A 292 -24.12 -12.07 10.95
C ALA A 292 -24.81 -10.90 11.64
N LYS A 293 -25.16 -11.10 12.91
CA LYS A 293 -25.60 -10.01 13.78
C LYS A 293 -24.38 -9.31 14.33
N THR A 294 -24.33 -7.99 14.20
CA THR A 294 -23.37 -7.16 14.91
C THR A 294 -24.06 -5.97 15.54
N GLU A 295 -23.32 -5.10 16.22
CA GLU A 295 -23.89 -3.98 16.95
C GLU A 295 -22.94 -2.78 17.00
N ASN A 296 -23.47 -1.58 16.84
CA ASN A 296 -22.73 -0.39 17.26
C ASN A 296 -22.85 -0.25 18.78
N LEU A 297 -21.81 0.30 19.41
CA LEU A 297 -21.86 0.71 20.81
C LEU A 297 -21.87 2.23 20.91
N ALA A 298 -22.65 2.81 21.83
CA ALA A 298 -22.52 4.24 22.11
C ALA A 298 -22.85 4.63 23.55
N GLY A 299 -22.04 5.54 24.09
CA GLY A 299 -22.21 6.20 25.37
C GLY A 299 -22.48 7.69 25.23
N LEU A 300 -23.26 8.27 26.13
CA LEU A 300 -23.70 9.67 26.11
C LEU A 300 -23.29 10.40 27.39
N ILE A 301 -22.66 11.56 27.20
CA ILE A 301 -22.51 12.60 28.24
C ILE A 301 -23.61 13.65 27.96
N PRO A 302 -24.67 13.76 28.77
CA PRO A 302 -25.80 14.64 28.49
C PRO A 302 -25.42 16.12 28.41
N GLY A 303 -25.95 16.84 27.43
CA GLY A 303 -25.75 18.27 27.32
C GLY A 303 -26.37 19.05 28.49
N ARG A 304 -25.88 20.27 28.72
CA ARG A 304 -26.31 21.15 29.81
C ARG A 304 -26.56 22.57 29.30
N GLY A 305 -27.47 23.28 29.97
CA GLY A 305 -27.72 24.70 29.73
C GLY A 305 -28.31 24.98 28.34
N ALA A 306 -27.91 26.10 27.74
CA ALA A 306 -28.35 26.57 26.43
C ALA A 306 -27.99 25.59 25.29
N LEU A 307 -26.85 24.89 25.41
CA LEU A 307 -26.34 23.97 24.38
C LEU A 307 -26.84 22.52 24.52
N LYS A 308 -27.75 22.24 25.48
CA LYS A 308 -28.13 20.87 25.86
C LYS A 308 -28.70 19.98 24.74
N ASN A 309 -29.18 20.60 23.66
CA ASN A 309 -29.83 19.93 22.53
C ASN A 309 -28.91 19.80 21.30
N GLU A 310 -27.66 20.23 21.38
CA GLU A 310 -26.65 20.02 20.34
C GLU A 310 -25.67 18.94 20.80
N TYR A 311 -25.07 18.21 19.87
CA TYR A 311 -24.22 17.05 20.18
C TYR A 311 -22.91 17.06 19.41
N VAL A 312 -21.83 16.56 20.01
CA VAL A 312 -20.57 16.24 19.33
C VAL A 312 -20.42 14.72 19.34
N VAL A 313 -20.04 14.13 18.22
CA VAL A 313 -19.75 12.69 18.13
C VAL A 313 -18.23 12.49 18.12
N VAL A 314 -17.73 11.56 18.92
CA VAL A 314 -16.37 11.01 18.83
C VAL A 314 -16.52 9.54 18.46
N GLY A 315 -16.00 9.15 17.30
CA GLY A 315 -16.23 7.86 16.66
C GLY A 315 -14.95 7.07 16.41
N ALA A 316 -15.06 5.74 16.40
CA ALA A 316 -14.04 4.80 15.93
C ALA A 316 -14.71 3.45 15.61
N HIS A 317 -14.25 2.69 14.62
CA HIS A 317 -14.68 1.29 14.47
C HIS A 317 -13.92 0.35 15.43
N TYR A 318 -14.53 -0.80 15.75
CA TYR A 318 -13.94 -1.82 16.64
C TYR A 318 -13.88 -3.23 16.02
N ASP A 319 -14.51 -3.47 14.86
CA ASP A 319 -14.39 -4.73 14.11
C ASP A 319 -13.11 -4.77 13.29
N HIS A 320 -12.51 -5.95 13.11
CA HIS A 320 -11.36 -6.11 12.23
C HIS A 320 -11.45 -7.43 11.46
N LEU A 321 -10.41 -7.84 10.74
CA LEU A 321 -10.46 -8.92 9.75
C LEU A 321 -10.56 -10.35 10.31
N GLY A 322 -10.57 -10.54 11.62
CA GLY A 322 -10.64 -11.88 12.22
C GLY A 322 -9.43 -12.75 11.89
N TYR A 323 -9.62 -13.72 11.00
CA TYR A 323 -8.56 -14.63 10.53
C TYR A 323 -8.02 -14.26 9.13
N GLY A 324 -8.31 -13.05 8.64
CA GLY A 324 -7.86 -12.55 7.34
C GLY A 324 -8.88 -12.80 6.23
N GLY A 325 -8.39 -13.16 5.04
CA GLY A 325 -9.19 -13.34 3.83
C GLY A 325 -8.91 -12.28 2.77
N ASP A 326 -9.87 -12.03 1.87
CA ASP A 326 -9.65 -11.23 0.65
C ASP A 326 -9.36 -9.74 0.92
N HIS A 327 -9.65 -9.25 2.13
CA HIS A 327 -9.32 -7.89 2.57
C HIS A 327 -7.99 -7.79 3.33
N SER A 328 -7.29 -8.91 3.52
CA SER A 328 -5.97 -8.97 4.16
C SER A 328 -4.84 -8.64 3.17
N MET A 329 -3.77 -8.03 3.66
CA MET A 329 -2.48 -7.89 2.97
C MET A 329 -1.67 -9.21 2.93
N ARG A 330 -2.19 -10.27 3.54
CA ARG A 330 -1.73 -11.67 3.53
C ARG A 330 -2.92 -12.61 3.27
N PRO A 331 -3.59 -12.50 2.10
CA PRO A 331 -4.89 -13.17 1.87
C PRO A 331 -4.82 -14.71 1.89
N ASN A 332 -3.63 -15.28 1.71
CA ASN A 332 -3.39 -16.72 1.74
C ASN A 332 -2.99 -17.25 3.13
N GLU A 333 -2.91 -16.37 4.13
CA GLU A 333 -2.53 -16.73 5.50
C GLU A 333 -3.77 -16.75 6.40
N HIS A 334 -4.04 -17.90 7.02
CA HIS A 334 -5.09 -18.03 8.01
C HIS A 334 -4.50 -17.79 9.41
N ALA A 335 -4.34 -16.52 9.77
CA ALA A 335 -3.79 -16.09 11.04
C ALA A 335 -4.65 -14.99 11.66
N ILE A 336 -4.56 -14.84 12.99
CA ILE A 336 -5.32 -13.80 13.69
C ILE A 336 -4.79 -12.43 13.28
N HIS A 337 -5.67 -11.61 12.73
CA HIS A 337 -5.42 -10.20 12.42
C HIS A 337 -5.84 -9.39 13.64
N ASN A 338 -4.88 -9.02 14.49
CA ASN A 338 -5.20 -8.46 15.79
C ASN A 338 -5.68 -7.00 15.70
N GLY A 339 -5.31 -6.26 14.66
CA GLY A 339 -5.78 -4.89 14.46
C GLY A 339 -5.45 -3.98 15.65
N ALA A 340 -4.18 -3.90 16.03
CA ALA A 340 -3.76 -3.08 17.16
C ALA A 340 -3.80 -1.59 16.84
N ASP A 341 -3.30 -1.19 15.67
CA ASP A 341 -3.51 0.16 15.16
C ASP A 341 -4.84 0.27 14.43
N ASP A 342 -5.14 -0.66 13.53
CA ASP A 342 -6.38 -0.76 12.77
C ASP A 342 -7.27 -1.85 13.39
N ASN A 343 -7.83 -1.64 14.56
CA ASN A 343 -8.44 -0.38 14.99
C ASN A 343 -8.54 -0.23 16.51
N ALA A 344 -7.91 -1.14 17.27
CA ALA A 344 -7.98 -1.09 18.72
C ALA A 344 -7.50 0.27 19.25
N SER A 345 -6.53 0.89 18.58
CA SER A 345 -6.05 2.25 18.86
C SER A 345 -7.17 3.29 18.89
N GLY A 346 -8.00 3.36 17.84
CA GLY A 346 -9.10 4.31 17.70
C GLY A 346 -10.18 4.07 18.74
N THR A 347 -10.58 2.80 18.92
CA THR A 347 -11.59 2.41 19.91
C THR A 347 -11.19 2.79 21.33
N VAL A 348 -9.95 2.50 21.72
CA VAL A 348 -9.42 2.84 23.05
C VAL A 348 -9.34 4.35 23.22
N ALA A 349 -8.79 5.07 22.22
CA ALA A 349 -8.69 6.52 22.24
C ALA A 349 -10.06 7.20 22.39
N ALA A 350 -11.09 6.76 21.66
CA ALA A 350 -12.43 7.34 21.71
C ALA A 350 -13.03 7.30 23.13
N MET A 351 -12.88 6.17 23.82
CA MET A 351 -13.36 6.03 25.20
C MET A 351 -12.56 6.88 26.20
N MET A 352 -11.24 6.94 26.05
CA MET A 352 -10.38 7.79 26.88
C MET A 352 -10.73 9.27 26.71
N ILE A 353 -10.98 9.71 25.47
CA ILE A 353 -11.44 11.07 25.15
C ILE A 353 -12.77 11.35 25.85
N GLY A 354 -13.73 10.41 25.80
CA GLY A 354 -15.00 10.54 26.50
C GLY A 354 -14.85 10.75 28.00
N GLU A 355 -13.99 9.98 28.67
CA GLU A 355 -13.72 10.16 30.09
C GLU A 355 -13.08 11.52 30.40
N GLU A 356 -12.04 11.90 29.66
CA GLU A 356 -11.33 13.16 29.87
C GLU A 356 -12.23 14.37 29.61
N LEU A 357 -13.14 14.29 28.62
CA LEU A 357 -14.15 15.32 28.36
C LEU A 357 -15.20 15.37 29.48
N SER A 358 -15.66 14.21 29.98
CA SER A 358 -16.59 14.15 31.12
C SER A 358 -16.02 14.85 32.35
N ARG A 359 -14.76 14.57 32.69
CA ARG A 359 -14.06 15.19 33.83
C ARG A 359 -13.81 16.68 33.62
N SER A 360 -13.21 17.05 32.49
CA SER A 360 -12.77 18.43 32.26
C SER A 360 -13.92 19.41 32.03
N LEU A 361 -15.10 18.92 31.63
CA LEU A 361 -16.27 19.76 31.38
C LEU A 361 -17.35 19.63 32.47
N GLN A 362 -17.06 19.00 33.61
CA GLN A 362 -18.03 18.76 34.68
C GLN A 362 -18.67 20.06 35.22
N ASP A 363 -17.88 21.14 35.28
CA ASP A 363 -18.25 22.45 35.84
C ASP A 363 -18.76 23.43 34.77
N ALA A 364 -18.76 23.03 33.49
CA ALA A 364 -19.29 23.85 32.42
C ALA A 364 -20.80 24.08 32.63
N LYS A 365 -21.23 25.35 32.62
CA LYS A 365 -22.66 25.73 32.75
C LYS A 365 -23.46 25.34 31.51
N ASP A 366 -22.92 25.67 30.34
CA ASP A 366 -23.49 25.37 29.02
C ASP A 366 -22.56 24.44 28.26
N ARG A 367 -23.08 23.30 27.78
CA ARG A 367 -22.30 22.29 27.07
C ARG A 367 -23.17 21.43 26.15
N ARG A 368 -22.69 21.16 24.94
CA ARG A 368 -23.27 20.17 24.03
C ARG A 368 -23.25 18.78 24.65
N GLY A 369 -24.18 17.90 24.26
CA GLY A 369 -24.03 16.47 24.54
C GLY A 369 -22.81 15.91 23.82
N ILE A 370 -22.17 14.88 24.37
CA ILE A 370 -21.09 14.17 23.69
C ILE A 370 -21.49 12.71 23.55
N LEU A 371 -21.45 12.20 22.33
CA LEU A 371 -21.66 10.80 22.00
C LEU A 371 -20.30 10.17 21.71
N ILE A 372 -19.96 9.12 22.44
CA ILE A 372 -18.82 8.24 22.13
C ILE A 372 -19.41 7.04 21.40
N ALA A 373 -19.15 6.91 20.10
CA ALA A 373 -19.70 5.88 19.23
C ALA A 373 -18.59 4.92 18.76
N LEU A 374 -18.81 3.62 18.94
CA LEU A 374 -17.93 2.56 18.48
C LEU A 374 -18.67 1.76 17.40
N PHE A 375 -18.19 1.81 16.16
CA PHE A 375 -18.87 1.22 15.00
C PHE A 375 -18.40 -0.21 14.73
N SER A 376 -19.29 -1.04 14.17
CA SER A 376 -18.93 -2.36 13.66
C SER A 376 -19.25 -2.45 12.15
N GLY A 377 -18.58 -3.33 11.42
CA GLY A 377 -18.78 -3.53 9.98
C GLY A 377 -18.15 -2.45 9.12
N GLU A 378 -17.12 -1.76 9.62
CA GLU A 378 -16.35 -0.78 8.83
C GLU A 378 -15.57 -1.50 7.72
N GLU A 379 -14.94 -2.63 8.04
CA GLU A 379 -14.06 -3.42 7.16
C GLU A 379 -14.74 -3.97 5.90
N VAL A 380 -16.07 -4.06 5.98
CA VAL A 380 -16.95 -4.52 4.89
C VAL A 380 -17.70 -3.37 4.23
N GLY A 381 -17.26 -2.12 4.42
CA GLY A 381 -17.79 -0.93 3.75
C GLY A 381 -18.67 -0.03 4.62
N LEU A 382 -18.20 0.36 5.81
CA LEU A 382 -18.83 1.38 6.67
C LEU A 382 -20.26 1.06 7.14
N ALA A 383 -20.61 -0.22 7.26
CA ALA A 383 -21.99 -0.65 7.53
C ALA A 383 -22.52 -0.07 8.86
N GLY A 384 -21.70 -0.05 9.91
CA GLY A 384 -22.07 0.45 11.23
C GLY A 384 -22.33 1.95 11.28
N SER A 385 -21.40 2.77 10.78
CA SER A 385 -21.59 4.23 10.77
C SER A 385 -22.73 4.66 9.85
N SER A 386 -22.93 3.97 8.71
CA SER A 386 -24.08 4.18 7.83
C SER A 386 -25.39 3.89 8.57
N TYR A 387 -25.48 2.74 9.24
CA TYR A 387 -26.66 2.37 10.04
C TYR A 387 -26.91 3.36 11.19
N PHE A 388 -25.85 3.82 11.86
CA PHE A 388 -25.93 4.80 12.94
C PHE A 388 -26.53 6.12 12.46
N VAL A 389 -26.09 6.64 11.32
CA VAL A 389 -26.56 7.91 10.76
C VAL A 389 -28.04 7.83 10.32
N GLN A 390 -28.48 6.67 9.83
CA GLN A 390 -29.87 6.44 9.45
C GLN A 390 -30.81 6.22 10.64
N HIS A 391 -30.28 5.63 11.71
CA HIS A 391 -31.02 5.34 12.93
C HIS A 391 -30.37 6.04 14.15
N PRO A 392 -30.19 7.37 14.12
CA PRO A 392 -29.31 8.01 15.08
C PRO A 392 -29.98 8.11 16.46
N PRO A 393 -29.21 7.98 17.55
CA PRO A 393 -29.75 8.09 18.92
C PRO A 393 -30.27 9.51 19.23
N VAL A 394 -29.86 10.49 18.43
CA VAL A 394 -30.32 11.87 18.48
C VAL A 394 -30.58 12.32 17.05
N PRO A 395 -31.50 13.26 16.78
CA PRO A 395 -31.72 13.77 15.43
C PRO A 395 -30.41 14.23 14.80
N ILE A 396 -30.05 13.69 13.62
CA ILE A 396 -28.73 13.93 13.00
C ILE A 396 -28.44 15.43 12.79
N GLY A 397 -29.48 16.22 12.48
CA GLY A 397 -29.39 17.68 12.36
C GLY A 397 -29.01 18.43 13.64
N ARG A 398 -28.99 17.75 14.80
CA ARG A 398 -28.50 18.28 16.08
C ARG A 398 -27.03 17.92 16.36
N VAL A 399 -26.39 17.10 15.53
CA VAL A 399 -24.96 16.83 15.63
C VAL A 399 -24.19 18.01 15.05
N ALA A 400 -23.40 18.66 15.89
CA ALA A 400 -22.60 19.85 15.60
C ALA A 400 -21.33 19.51 14.82
N ALA A 401 -20.67 18.40 15.16
CA ALA A 401 -19.50 17.88 14.47
C ALA A 401 -19.25 16.42 14.87
N MET A 402 -18.46 15.70 14.06
CA MET A 402 -17.97 14.37 14.35
C MET A 402 -16.43 14.34 14.23
N ILE A 403 -15.77 13.80 15.27
CA ILE A 403 -14.34 13.49 15.26
C ILE A 403 -14.21 11.98 15.07
N ASN A 404 -13.57 11.53 13.99
CA ASN A 404 -13.29 10.12 13.73
C ASN A 404 -11.85 9.78 14.14
N LEU A 405 -11.65 8.60 14.72
CA LEU A 405 -10.35 8.09 15.16
C LEU A 405 -10.12 6.72 14.55
N ASP A 406 -9.16 6.64 13.66
CA ASP A 406 -8.79 5.41 12.96
C ASP A 406 -7.28 5.41 12.74
N MET A 407 -6.63 4.28 13.03
CA MET A 407 -5.17 4.13 13.03
C MET A 407 -4.45 5.31 13.72
N VAL A 408 -4.77 5.52 15.00
CA VAL A 408 -4.25 6.64 15.83
C VAL A 408 -3.16 6.21 16.81
N GLY A 409 -2.75 4.95 16.75
CA GLY A 409 -1.81 4.32 17.67
C GLY A 409 -0.36 4.40 17.21
N ARG A 410 -0.04 4.85 15.99
CA ARG A 410 1.32 4.79 15.42
C ARG A 410 1.90 6.16 15.05
N LEU A 411 1.62 7.14 15.90
CA LEU A 411 2.17 8.49 15.79
C LEU A 411 3.71 8.44 15.64
N ARG A 412 4.22 9.08 14.60
CA ARG A 412 5.65 9.20 14.27
C ARG A 412 6.00 10.67 14.10
N GLU A 413 7.14 11.08 14.64
CA GLU A 413 7.65 12.46 14.54
C GLU A 413 6.65 13.55 15.00
N ASP A 414 5.78 13.20 15.96
CA ASP A 414 4.67 14.05 16.41
C ASP A 414 3.74 14.55 15.28
N ARG A 415 3.71 13.84 14.13
CA ARG A 415 2.87 14.18 12.98
C ARG A 415 1.53 13.49 13.03
N LEU A 416 0.45 14.29 13.01
CA LEU A 416 -0.93 13.82 12.93
C LEU A 416 -1.57 14.33 11.64
N VAL A 417 -2.36 13.49 10.98
CA VAL A 417 -3.16 13.88 9.81
C VAL A 417 -4.61 14.09 10.25
N ALA A 418 -5.20 15.20 9.82
CA ALA A 418 -6.60 15.55 10.08
C ALA A 418 -7.35 15.77 8.75
N LEU A 419 -8.08 14.75 8.30
CA LEU A 419 -8.84 14.79 7.04
C LEU A 419 -10.26 15.33 7.27
N GLY A 420 -10.81 16.10 6.32
CA GLY A 420 -12.14 16.69 6.43
C GLY A 420 -12.17 18.12 6.97
N SER A 421 -11.01 18.76 7.13
CA SER A 421 -10.92 20.12 7.69
C SER A 421 -11.65 21.19 6.87
N ASP A 422 -12.05 20.90 5.63
CA ASP A 422 -12.74 21.87 4.77
C ASP A 422 -14.27 21.85 5.01
N THR A 423 -14.76 20.90 5.82
CA THR A 423 -16.19 20.74 6.13
C THR A 423 -16.76 21.78 7.07
N ALA A 424 -15.91 22.59 7.70
CA ALA A 424 -16.31 23.75 8.49
C ALA A 424 -15.16 24.76 8.61
N PRO A 425 -15.39 26.07 8.40
CA PRO A 425 -14.36 27.11 8.52
C PRO A 425 -13.69 27.14 9.90
N GLN A 426 -14.42 26.74 10.93
CA GLN A 426 -13.94 26.72 12.32
C GLN A 426 -12.80 25.70 12.54
N TRP A 427 -12.65 24.69 11.67
CA TRP A 427 -11.64 23.65 11.87
C TRP A 427 -10.22 24.18 11.93
N LYS A 428 -9.89 25.17 11.09
CA LYS A 428 -8.53 25.74 11.04
C LYS A 428 -8.07 26.25 12.40
N ASP A 429 -8.91 27.06 13.06
CA ASP A 429 -8.59 27.65 14.36
C ASP A 429 -8.63 26.62 15.49
N LEU A 430 -9.59 25.68 15.44
CA LEU A 430 -9.72 24.59 16.40
C LEU A 430 -8.48 23.67 16.37
N ILE A 431 -8.06 23.26 15.17
CA ILE A 431 -6.89 22.40 14.96
C ILE A 431 -5.62 23.11 15.42
N ALA A 432 -5.43 24.39 15.09
CA ALA A 432 -4.24 25.15 15.49
C ALA A 432 -4.08 25.25 17.03
N ARG A 433 -5.18 25.51 17.74
CA ARG A 433 -5.17 25.54 19.22
C ARG A 433 -4.89 24.16 19.81
N ALA A 434 -5.58 23.13 19.32
CA ALA A 434 -5.38 21.76 19.81
C ALA A 434 -3.97 21.24 19.52
N SER A 435 -3.42 21.54 18.34
CA SER A 435 -2.05 21.19 17.91
C SER A 435 -1.01 21.79 18.85
N THR A 436 -1.16 23.07 19.17
CA THR A 436 -0.27 23.79 20.10
C THR A 436 -0.34 23.19 21.50
N ALA A 437 -1.55 22.90 22.00
CA ALA A 437 -1.76 22.33 23.33
C ALA A 437 -1.19 20.91 23.47
N ALA A 438 -1.25 20.11 22.40
CA ALA A 438 -0.76 18.73 22.39
C ALA A 438 0.71 18.58 21.95
N GLY A 439 1.33 19.65 21.44
CA GLY A 439 2.68 19.60 20.88
C GLY A 439 2.77 18.70 19.65
N LEU A 440 1.78 18.78 18.74
CA LEU A 440 1.70 17.98 17.52
C LEU A 440 1.85 18.84 16.27
N HIS A 441 2.50 18.29 15.24
CA HIS A 441 2.50 18.83 13.88
C HIS A 441 1.30 18.27 13.11
N VAL A 442 0.24 19.06 12.95
CA VAL A 442 -0.99 18.60 12.30
C VAL A 442 -1.05 19.03 10.84
N THR A 443 -1.13 18.07 9.93
CA THR A 443 -1.47 18.33 8.52
C THR A 443 -2.97 18.16 8.35
N SER A 444 -3.66 19.23 7.94
CA SER A 444 -5.12 19.23 7.78
C SER A 444 -5.55 19.58 6.36
N LYS A 445 -6.46 18.79 5.79
CA LYS A 445 -7.01 19.00 4.43
C LYS A 445 -8.31 18.22 4.22
N GLY A 446 -9.03 18.48 3.14
CA GLY A 446 -9.94 17.53 2.54
C GLY A 446 -11.42 17.85 2.79
N ASP A 447 -12.24 17.40 1.84
CA ASP A 447 -13.67 17.71 1.76
C ASP A 447 -14.56 16.93 2.74
N GLY A 448 -14.00 15.95 3.46
CA GLY A 448 -14.71 15.12 4.42
C GLY A 448 -15.04 13.71 3.92
N TYR A 449 -14.89 13.45 2.63
CA TYR A 449 -14.96 12.10 2.08
C TYR A 449 -13.64 11.35 2.32
N GLY A 450 -13.72 10.07 2.68
CA GLY A 450 -12.55 9.20 2.85
C GLY A 450 -12.92 7.74 3.15
N PRO A 451 -11.91 6.87 3.38
CA PRO A 451 -12.13 5.44 3.51
C PRO A 451 -12.43 5.01 4.96
N SER A 452 -13.16 5.80 5.74
CA SER A 452 -13.48 5.48 7.15
C SER A 452 -14.82 6.12 7.57
N ASP A 453 -15.25 5.88 8.80
CA ASP A 453 -16.61 6.14 9.30
C ASP A 453 -17.10 7.60 9.19
N GLN A 454 -16.18 8.57 9.10
CA GLN A 454 -16.57 9.98 8.89
C GLN A 454 -17.42 10.18 7.64
N THR A 455 -17.25 9.32 6.62
CA THR A 455 -17.94 9.46 5.32
C THR A 455 -19.47 9.37 5.48
N SER A 456 -19.96 8.53 6.38
CA SER A 456 -21.40 8.42 6.70
C SER A 456 -21.96 9.73 7.28
N PHE A 457 -21.19 10.40 8.15
CA PHE A 457 -21.58 11.70 8.75
C PHE A 457 -21.44 12.86 7.77
N TYR A 458 -20.40 12.82 6.93
CA TYR A 458 -20.21 13.77 5.85
C TYR A 458 -21.39 13.76 4.86
N ALA A 459 -21.84 12.59 4.44
CA ALA A 459 -23.03 12.43 3.59
C ALA A 459 -24.31 12.95 4.26
N ALA A 460 -24.36 12.93 5.61
CA ALA A 460 -25.44 13.52 6.40
C ALA A 460 -25.29 15.04 6.64
N ARG A 461 -24.30 15.68 6.02
CA ARG A 461 -23.99 17.12 6.14
C ARG A 461 -23.61 17.55 7.55
N VAL A 462 -22.89 16.69 8.26
CA VAL A 462 -22.26 17.00 9.54
C VAL A 462 -20.81 17.39 9.30
N PRO A 463 -20.27 18.45 9.94
CA PRO A 463 -18.84 18.74 9.91
C PRO A 463 -18.04 17.55 10.46
N VAL A 464 -17.03 17.09 9.74
CA VAL A 464 -16.23 15.92 10.14
C VAL A 464 -14.75 16.24 10.21
N LEU A 465 -14.05 15.56 11.10
CA LEU A 465 -12.60 15.56 11.15
C LEU A 465 -12.10 14.15 11.49
N HIS A 466 -11.42 13.51 10.55
CA HIS A 466 -10.81 12.19 10.72
C HIS A 466 -9.34 12.32 11.08
N LEU A 467 -8.97 11.80 12.25
CA LEU A 467 -7.62 11.80 12.78
C LEU A 467 -6.94 10.45 12.52
N PHE A 468 -5.73 10.51 11.97
CA PHE A 468 -4.99 9.37 11.44
C PHE A 468 -3.47 9.58 11.57
N THR A 469 -2.70 8.53 11.88
CA THR A 469 -1.23 8.62 12.09
C THR A 469 -0.36 8.16 10.92
N GLY A 470 -0.94 7.87 9.75
CA GLY A 470 -0.19 7.48 8.56
C GLY A 470 -0.20 5.96 8.30
N ALA A 471 -0.09 5.58 7.03
CA ALA A 471 -0.12 4.17 6.63
C ALA A 471 1.17 3.44 7.06
N HIS A 472 1.12 2.12 7.10
CA HIS A 472 2.28 1.28 7.45
C HIS A 472 2.17 -0.14 6.88
N GLY A 473 3.32 -0.81 6.76
CA GLY A 473 3.40 -2.15 6.15
C GLY A 473 2.69 -3.28 6.92
N GLN A 474 2.30 -3.05 8.18
CA GLN A 474 1.51 -4.00 8.98
C GLN A 474 -0.02 -3.83 8.81
N TYR A 475 -0.46 -2.85 8.03
CA TYR A 475 -1.89 -2.59 7.83
C TYR A 475 -2.59 -3.83 7.25
N HIS A 476 -3.77 -4.18 7.77
CA HIS A 476 -4.55 -5.36 7.34
C HIS A 476 -3.72 -6.66 7.36
N SER A 477 -2.80 -6.84 8.30
CA SER A 477 -1.96 -8.03 8.38
C SER A 477 -1.93 -8.64 9.79
N PRO A 478 -1.54 -9.91 9.94
CA PRO A 478 -1.35 -10.53 11.25
C PRO A 478 -0.30 -9.85 12.12
N ASP A 479 0.59 -9.05 11.51
CA ASP A 479 1.68 -8.33 12.19
C ASP A 479 1.21 -7.04 12.88
N ASP A 480 -0.06 -6.61 12.71
CA ASP A 480 -0.62 -5.47 13.44
C ASP A 480 -0.92 -5.85 14.91
N LYS A 481 0.15 -5.95 15.71
CA LYS A 481 0.15 -6.43 17.09
C LYS A 481 0.24 -5.27 18.09
N PRO A 482 -0.20 -5.47 19.36
CA PRO A 482 -0.05 -4.46 20.42
C PRO A 482 1.37 -3.91 20.59
N ALA A 483 2.40 -4.73 20.33
CA ALA A 483 3.79 -4.30 20.40
C ALA A 483 4.19 -3.25 19.34
N THR A 484 3.37 -3.03 18.32
CA THR A 484 3.65 -2.10 17.21
C THR A 484 3.08 -0.69 17.42
N VAL A 485 2.24 -0.50 18.44
CA VAL A 485 1.69 0.83 18.78
C VAL A 485 2.67 1.67 19.60
N ASN A 486 2.53 2.98 19.52
CA ASN A 486 3.24 4.02 20.27
C ASN A 486 2.29 4.65 21.31
N PRO A 487 2.24 4.13 22.55
CA PRO A 487 1.30 4.62 23.56
C PRO A 487 1.52 6.08 23.97
N GLU A 488 2.77 6.54 24.04
CA GLU A 488 3.12 7.92 24.35
C GLU A 488 2.63 8.88 23.27
N GLY A 489 2.78 8.49 22.00
CA GLY A 489 2.25 9.22 20.86
C GLY A 489 0.72 9.24 20.86
N ALA A 490 0.08 8.10 21.09
CA ALA A 490 -1.37 8.02 21.18
C ALA A 490 -1.93 8.89 22.32
N ALA A 491 -1.23 9.01 23.45
CA ALA A 491 -1.60 9.92 24.53
C ALA A 491 -1.61 11.41 24.08
N LYS A 492 -0.70 11.82 23.19
CA LYS A 492 -0.74 13.15 22.56
C LYS A 492 -1.94 13.31 21.63
N VAL A 493 -2.27 12.27 20.84
CA VAL A 493 -3.46 12.29 19.97
C VAL A 493 -4.75 12.38 20.78
N VAL A 494 -4.86 11.65 21.90
CA VAL A 494 -5.95 11.76 22.86
C VAL A 494 -6.03 13.17 23.43
N ALA A 495 -4.91 13.77 23.85
CA ALA A 495 -4.88 15.14 24.37
C ALA A 495 -5.34 16.17 23.31
N PHE A 496 -4.91 16.00 22.06
CA PHE A 496 -5.34 16.81 20.92
C PHE A 496 -6.86 16.72 20.71
N ALA A 497 -7.41 15.51 20.64
CA ALA A 497 -8.84 15.28 20.43
C ALA A 497 -9.69 15.74 21.63
N VAL A 498 -9.18 15.64 22.86
CA VAL A 498 -9.82 16.23 24.05
C VAL A 498 -9.89 17.75 23.93
N SER A 499 -8.81 18.41 23.50
CA SER A 499 -8.80 19.87 23.29
C SER A 499 -9.84 20.30 22.25
N LEU A 500 -9.89 19.60 21.10
CA LEU A 500 -10.94 19.81 20.10
C LEU A 500 -12.34 19.59 20.67
N GLY A 501 -12.53 18.48 21.39
CA GLY A 501 -13.81 18.12 22.00
C GLY A 501 -14.28 19.14 23.03
N GLN A 502 -13.39 19.76 23.81
CA GLN A 502 -13.70 20.82 24.77
C GLN A 502 -14.22 22.07 24.06
N ASP A 503 -13.49 22.54 23.05
CA ASP A 503 -13.89 23.70 22.27
C ASP A 503 -15.22 23.44 21.56
N LEU A 504 -15.36 22.31 20.88
CA LEU A 504 -16.60 21.91 20.21
C LEU A 504 -17.76 21.73 21.18
N SER A 505 -17.51 21.37 22.44
CA SER A 505 -18.58 21.15 23.40
C SER A 505 -19.06 22.43 24.08
N THR A 506 -18.23 23.48 24.12
CA THR A 506 -18.50 24.70 24.90
C THR A 506 -18.63 25.96 24.06
N ALA A 507 -18.11 25.97 22.82
CA ALA A 507 -18.19 27.13 21.94
C ALA A 507 -19.63 27.50 21.57
N THR A 508 -19.98 28.78 21.68
CA THR A 508 -21.33 29.27 21.40
C THR A 508 -21.71 29.25 19.91
N PRO A 509 -20.86 29.63 18.93
CA PRO A 509 -21.22 29.37 17.55
C PRO A 509 -21.04 27.87 17.26
N ARG A 510 -22.12 27.22 16.84
CA ARG A 510 -22.08 25.87 16.29
C ARG A 510 -21.19 25.86 15.04
N PRO A 511 -20.27 24.87 14.87
CA PRO A 511 -19.56 24.68 13.61
C PRO A 511 -20.52 24.65 12.44
N GLN A 512 -20.24 25.44 11.42
CA GLN A 512 -21.11 25.55 10.25
C GLN A 512 -20.63 24.57 9.21
N TYR A 513 -21.48 23.61 8.85
CA TYR A 513 -21.19 22.73 7.74
C TYR A 513 -21.06 23.54 6.47
N VAL A 514 -19.91 23.41 5.82
CA VAL A 514 -19.67 23.89 4.49
C VAL A 514 -19.48 22.68 3.60
N ARG A 515 -20.26 22.65 2.53
CA ARG A 515 -20.10 21.69 1.46
C ARG A 515 -18.89 22.13 0.64
N ALA A 516 -17.70 21.75 1.08
CA ALA A 516 -16.45 22.10 0.41
C ALA A 516 -16.46 21.59 -1.05
N SER A 517 -15.95 22.41 -1.98
CA SER A 517 -15.70 21.94 -3.34
C SER A 517 -14.68 20.82 -3.29
N ALA A 518 -14.99 19.68 -3.90
CA ALA A 518 -14.05 18.58 -4.02
C ALA A 518 -12.78 19.06 -4.73
N GLU A 519 -11.67 19.19 -3.98
CA GLU A 519 -10.37 19.12 -4.64
C GLU A 519 -10.23 17.72 -5.26
N PRO A 520 -9.52 17.61 -6.39
CA PRO A 520 -9.22 16.32 -6.96
C PRO A 520 -8.53 15.47 -5.90
N THR A 521 -9.08 14.29 -5.66
CA THR A 521 -8.66 13.35 -4.62
C THR A 521 -7.14 13.18 -4.59
N MET A 522 -6.52 13.52 -3.46
CA MET A 522 -5.18 13.06 -3.13
C MET A 522 -5.19 11.53 -3.02
N GLY A 523 -4.13 10.89 -3.52
CA GLY A 523 -3.97 9.43 -3.64
C GLY A 523 -3.98 8.67 -2.31
N GLY A 524 -5.16 8.54 -1.72
CA GLY A 524 -5.50 7.60 -0.63
C GLY A 524 -6.86 6.92 -0.85
N ASP A 525 -7.70 7.48 -1.72
CA ASP A 525 -8.97 6.90 -2.15
C ASP A 525 -8.90 6.48 -3.61
N SER A 526 -8.91 5.17 -3.91
CA SER A 526 -9.71 4.60 -5.01
C SER A 526 -9.34 3.16 -5.33
N ARG A 527 -10.25 2.23 -5.01
CA ARG A 527 -10.35 0.92 -5.66
C ARG A 527 -10.80 1.02 -7.14
N GLY A 528 -10.41 2.06 -7.87
CA GLY A 528 -10.93 2.32 -9.21
C GLY A 528 -10.05 3.23 -10.06
N TYR A 529 -9.39 2.64 -11.04
CA TYR A 529 -8.86 3.33 -12.22
C TYR A 529 -10.02 3.73 -13.15
N GLY A 530 -9.91 4.88 -13.81
CA GLY A 530 -10.80 5.27 -14.92
C GLY A 530 -11.71 6.47 -14.64
N ALA A 531 -12.76 6.59 -15.45
CA ALA A 531 -13.72 7.68 -15.39
C ALA A 531 -14.47 7.71 -14.04
N TYR A 532 -14.79 8.91 -13.59
CA TYR A 532 -15.32 9.18 -12.26
C TYR A 532 -16.63 9.94 -12.34
N LEU A 533 -17.61 9.47 -11.56
CA LEU A 533 -18.92 10.11 -11.45
C LEU A 533 -19.08 10.91 -10.14
N GLY A 534 -18.36 10.56 -9.07
CA GLY A 534 -18.50 11.25 -7.77
C GLY A 534 -19.75 10.91 -6.99
N THR A 535 -20.22 9.68 -7.09
CA THR A 535 -21.29 9.11 -6.26
C THR A 535 -20.75 8.63 -4.91
N ILE A 536 -21.55 8.77 -3.85
CA ILE A 536 -21.27 8.18 -2.53
C ILE A 536 -22.35 7.11 -2.27
N PRO A 537 -22.05 5.81 -2.47
CA PRO A 537 -23.02 4.74 -2.27
C PRO A 537 -23.50 4.62 -0.83
N ASP A 538 -24.76 4.22 -0.64
CA ASP A 538 -25.31 3.80 0.65
C ASP A 538 -25.18 2.28 0.79
N TYR A 539 -24.21 1.84 1.60
CA TYR A 539 -23.88 0.42 1.76
C TYR A 539 -24.90 -0.37 2.60
N SER A 540 -25.71 0.31 3.40
CA SER A 540 -26.73 -0.35 4.24
C SER A 540 -28.00 -0.71 3.46
N ALA A 541 -28.20 -0.11 2.28
CA ALA A 541 -29.38 -0.29 1.44
C ALA A 541 -29.12 -1.13 0.18
N MET A 542 -28.03 -1.91 0.16
CA MET A 542 -27.63 -2.74 -0.99
C MET A 542 -28.36 -4.08 -1.06
N GLU A 543 -29.64 -4.11 -0.64
CA GLU A 543 -30.48 -5.30 -0.77
C GLU A 543 -30.76 -5.63 -2.24
N ALA A 544 -30.52 -6.89 -2.59
CA ALA A 544 -30.66 -7.45 -3.93
C ALA A 544 -32.07 -7.34 -4.54
N SER A 545 -33.09 -7.22 -3.69
CA SER A 545 -34.51 -7.24 -4.06
C SER A 545 -34.95 -5.98 -4.80
N GLU A 546 -34.30 -4.84 -4.56
CA GLU A 546 -34.70 -3.56 -5.15
C GLU A 546 -33.92 -3.20 -6.43
N GLY A 547 -32.73 -3.78 -6.63
CA GLY A 547 -31.82 -3.46 -7.73
C GLY A 547 -31.28 -2.03 -7.70
N GLY A 548 -30.23 -1.76 -8.48
CA GLY A 548 -29.59 -0.45 -8.57
C GLY A 548 -28.73 -0.06 -7.36
N VAL A 549 -28.08 1.10 -7.44
CA VAL A 549 -27.20 1.62 -6.39
C VAL A 549 -27.85 2.83 -5.73
N LEU A 550 -28.28 2.69 -4.47
CA LEU A 550 -28.75 3.83 -3.67
C LEU A 550 -27.57 4.71 -3.28
N LEU A 551 -27.73 6.02 -3.40
CA LEU A 551 -26.71 7.00 -3.02
C LEU A 551 -27.01 7.59 -1.64
N ALA A 552 -26.02 7.58 -0.75
CA ALA A 552 -26.06 8.36 0.48
C ALA A 552 -25.96 9.86 0.15
N ASP A 553 -25.02 10.24 -0.72
CA ASP A 553 -24.89 11.58 -1.29
C ASP A 553 -24.05 11.56 -2.59
N VAL A 554 -23.69 12.73 -3.11
CA VAL A 554 -22.75 12.92 -4.22
C VAL A 554 -21.68 13.95 -3.85
N ARG A 555 -20.48 13.80 -4.43
CA ARG A 555 -19.35 14.70 -4.18
C ARG A 555 -19.63 16.09 -4.78
N PRO A 556 -19.54 17.17 -3.98
CA PRO A 556 -19.86 18.52 -4.43
C PRO A 556 -18.91 19.00 -5.53
N GLY A 557 -19.48 19.56 -6.60
CA GLY A 557 -18.71 19.95 -7.79
C GLY A 557 -18.17 18.77 -8.62
N GLY A 558 -18.49 17.53 -8.23
CA GLY A 558 -18.21 16.34 -9.01
C GLY A 558 -19.22 16.14 -10.15
N PRO A 559 -18.92 15.24 -11.11
CA PRO A 559 -19.79 14.98 -12.28
C PRO A 559 -21.26 14.67 -11.95
N ALA A 560 -21.53 13.89 -10.91
CA ALA A 560 -22.88 13.56 -10.47
C ALA A 560 -23.64 14.79 -9.99
N ASP A 561 -22.98 15.62 -9.15
CA ASP A 561 -23.56 16.85 -8.61
C ASP A 561 -23.85 17.85 -9.72
N LEU A 562 -22.90 18.02 -10.66
CA LEU A 562 -23.06 18.87 -11.84
C LEU A 562 -24.16 18.39 -12.79
N ALA A 563 -24.36 17.07 -12.91
CA ALA A 563 -25.45 16.46 -13.65
C ALA A 563 -26.81 16.57 -12.96
N GLY A 564 -26.85 17.04 -11.71
CA GLY A 564 -28.06 17.15 -10.90
C GLY A 564 -28.52 15.85 -10.25
N ILE A 565 -27.66 14.83 -10.18
CA ILE A 565 -27.82 13.64 -9.32
C ILE A 565 -27.66 14.07 -7.86
N ARG A 566 -28.42 13.47 -6.95
CA ARG A 566 -28.49 13.88 -5.53
C ARG A 566 -28.46 12.66 -4.62
N GLY A 567 -28.10 12.87 -3.34
CA GLY A 567 -28.33 11.85 -2.31
C GLY A 567 -29.79 11.38 -2.31
N LYS A 568 -29.98 10.09 -1.99
CA LYS A 568 -31.22 9.31 -2.09
C LYS A 568 -31.70 8.95 -3.50
N ASP A 569 -31.00 9.39 -4.54
CA ASP A 569 -31.22 8.82 -5.86
C ASP A 569 -30.74 7.36 -5.89
N ARG A 570 -31.43 6.52 -6.65
CA ARG A 570 -31.01 5.14 -6.94
C ARG A 570 -30.63 5.03 -8.40
N ILE A 571 -29.34 4.82 -8.71
CA ILE A 571 -28.86 4.64 -10.09
C ILE A 571 -29.29 3.26 -10.58
N VAL A 572 -30.00 3.22 -11.71
CA VAL A 572 -30.53 1.99 -12.32
C VAL A 572 -30.02 1.74 -13.74
N GLU A 573 -29.42 2.75 -14.37
CA GLU A 573 -28.86 2.65 -15.71
C GLU A 573 -27.74 3.69 -15.90
N MET A 574 -26.68 3.31 -16.61
CA MET A 574 -25.56 4.18 -16.96
C MET A 574 -25.05 3.84 -18.35
N ALA A 575 -24.98 4.84 -19.24
CA ALA A 575 -24.54 4.69 -20.62
C ALA A 575 -25.21 3.53 -21.38
N GLY A 576 -26.53 3.38 -21.18
CA GLY A 576 -27.32 2.29 -21.77
C GLY A 576 -27.08 0.91 -21.15
N THR A 577 -26.24 0.82 -20.11
CA THR A 577 -26.00 -0.41 -19.33
C THR A 577 -26.91 -0.44 -18.11
N ARG A 578 -27.60 -1.55 -17.88
CA ARG A 578 -28.42 -1.72 -16.68
C ARG A 578 -27.54 -1.85 -15.45
N VAL A 579 -27.85 -1.08 -14.41
CA VAL A 579 -27.13 -1.11 -13.13
C VAL A 579 -28.00 -1.82 -12.10
N GLU A 580 -27.62 -3.04 -11.70
CA GLU A 580 -28.31 -3.76 -10.63
C GLU A 580 -27.59 -3.67 -9.28
N ASN A 581 -26.30 -3.40 -9.29
CA ASN A 581 -25.45 -3.36 -8.09
C ASN A 581 -24.21 -2.47 -8.31
N LEU A 582 -23.36 -2.34 -7.29
CA LEU A 582 -22.19 -1.46 -7.33
C LEU A 582 -21.11 -1.93 -8.32
N TYR A 583 -20.98 -3.24 -8.56
CA TYR A 583 -20.06 -3.76 -9.57
C TYR A 583 -20.52 -3.37 -10.97
N ASP A 584 -21.81 -3.51 -11.29
CA ASP A 584 -22.37 -3.07 -12.57
C ASP A 584 -22.09 -1.58 -12.80
N MET A 585 -22.30 -0.74 -11.78
CA MET A 585 -21.99 0.69 -11.83
C MET A 585 -20.49 0.94 -12.07
N THR A 586 -19.63 0.18 -11.40
CA THR A 586 -18.18 0.29 -11.53
C THR A 586 -17.69 -0.14 -12.92
N TYR A 587 -18.22 -1.25 -13.44
CA TYR A 587 -17.89 -1.74 -14.78
C TYR A 587 -18.38 -0.80 -15.87
N ALA A 588 -19.62 -0.29 -15.74
CA ALA A 588 -20.14 0.73 -16.64
C ALA A 588 -19.21 1.95 -16.67
N LEU A 589 -18.78 2.47 -15.51
CA LEU A 589 -17.84 3.59 -15.46
C LEU A 589 -16.46 3.29 -16.06
N GLN A 590 -15.94 2.09 -15.84
CA GLN A 590 -14.65 1.66 -16.35
C GLN A 590 -14.61 1.51 -17.87
N ASP A 591 -15.77 1.37 -18.54
CA ASP A 591 -15.87 1.31 -20.00
C ASP A 591 -15.81 2.71 -20.66
N HIS A 592 -15.84 3.77 -19.87
CA HIS A 592 -15.79 5.15 -20.34
C HIS A 592 -14.49 5.87 -19.99
N ARG A 593 -14.23 6.96 -20.72
CA ARG A 593 -13.06 7.83 -20.49
C ARG A 593 -13.43 9.04 -19.65
N PRO A 594 -12.47 9.63 -18.91
CA PRO A 594 -12.65 10.97 -18.40
C PRO A 594 -13.04 11.96 -19.51
N ALA A 595 -13.82 12.98 -19.14
CA ALA A 595 -14.45 13.98 -20.02
C ALA A 595 -15.56 13.45 -20.95
N GLU A 596 -15.85 12.14 -20.95
CA GLU A 596 -16.97 11.59 -21.71
C GLU A 596 -18.31 11.94 -21.04
N THR A 597 -19.32 12.29 -21.84
CA THR A 597 -20.68 12.54 -21.32
C THR A 597 -21.55 11.32 -21.55
N ILE A 598 -22.03 10.75 -20.45
CA ILE A 598 -22.90 9.58 -20.45
C ILE A 598 -24.30 9.92 -19.95
N ASP A 599 -25.29 9.14 -20.38
CA ASP A 599 -26.63 9.20 -19.82
C ASP A 599 -26.68 8.35 -18.53
N VAL A 600 -27.29 8.87 -17.48
CA VAL A 600 -27.48 8.20 -16.19
C VAL A 600 -28.95 8.25 -15.85
N VAL A 601 -29.58 7.09 -15.60
CA VAL A 601 -30.98 7.03 -15.18
C VAL A 601 -31.03 6.71 -13.69
N VAL A 602 -31.73 7.56 -12.94
CA VAL A 602 -31.97 7.40 -11.51
C VAL A 602 -33.44 7.21 -11.21
N ILE A 603 -33.75 6.48 -10.14
CA ILE A 603 -35.06 6.52 -9.50
C ILE A 603 -34.98 7.60 -8.41
N ARG A 604 -35.83 8.63 -8.54
CA ARG A 604 -36.01 9.71 -7.58
C ARG A 604 -37.47 9.79 -7.21
N ASP A 605 -37.78 9.64 -5.92
CA ASP A 605 -39.16 9.66 -5.40
C ASP A 605 -40.09 8.70 -6.17
N GLY A 606 -39.58 7.51 -6.51
CA GLY A 606 -40.31 6.48 -7.26
C GLY A 606 -40.44 6.72 -8.77
N ARG A 607 -39.85 7.78 -9.32
CA ARG A 607 -39.90 8.11 -10.76
C ARG A 607 -38.55 7.94 -11.43
N ARG A 608 -38.54 7.44 -12.68
CA ARG A 608 -37.34 7.39 -13.53
C ARG A 608 -37.00 8.80 -14.02
N VAL A 609 -35.76 9.23 -13.81
CA VAL A 609 -35.21 10.51 -14.25
C VAL A 609 -33.92 10.25 -15.03
N ALA A 610 -33.88 10.63 -16.30
CA ALA A 610 -32.67 10.56 -17.12
C ALA A 610 -31.88 11.87 -17.00
N LEU A 611 -30.59 11.76 -16.73
CA LEU A 611 -29.66 12.85 -16.53
C LEU A 611 -28.43 12.64 -17.42
N ARG A 612 -27.71 13.70 -17.77
CA ARG A 612 -26.45 13.60 -18.54
C ARG A 612 -25.30 14.04 -17.66
N ALA A 613 -24.32 13.16 -17.47
CA ALA A 613 -23.17 13.41 -16.62
C ALA A 613 -21.87 13.36 -17.43
N THR A 614 -21.10 14.44 -17.40
CA THR A 614 -19.75 14.48 -17.97
C THR A 614 -18.77 13.96 -16.94
N LEU A 615 -18.26 12.75 -17.15
CA LEU A 615 -17.34 12.07 -16.26
C LEU A 615 -16.05 12.87 -16.12
N ALA A 616 -15.43 12.82 -14.94
CA ALA A 616 -14.15 13.46 -14.69
C ALA A 616 -13.06 12.39 -14.49
N GLU A 617 -11.82 12.84 -14.39
CA GLU A 617 -10.70 12.02 -13.93
C GLU A 617 -10.57 12.16 -12.42
N ARG A 618 -10.32 11.08 -11.67
CA ARG A 618 -9.94 11.20 -10.26
C ARG A 618 -8.57 11.86 -10.18
N GLY A 619 -8.49 13.10 -9.67
CA GLY A 619 -7.21 13.62 -9.15
C GLY A 619 -6.46 14.69 -9.95
N VAL A 620 -7.06 15.53 -10.80
CA VAL A 620 -6.33 16.69 -11.41
C VAL A 620 -7.04 18.04 -11.23
N GLN A 621 -6.36 19.01 -10.62
CA GLN A 621 -6.74 20.44 -10.67
C GLN A 621 -5.77 21.12 -11.64
N SER A 622 -6.33 21.69 -12.70
CA SER A 622 -5.69 22.70 -13.54
C SER A 622 -5.70 24.04 -12.80
N ALA A 623 -4.56 24.72 -12.68
CA ALA A 623 -4.51 26.12 -12.29
C ALA A 623 -3.73 26.98 -13.32
N PRO A 624 -4.24 28.18 -13.68
CA PRO A 624 -3.62 29.08 -14.65
C PRO A 624 -2.74 30.17 -14.01
N GLY A 625 -1.73 30.62 -14.78
CA GLY A 625 -1.21 32.00 -14.76
C GLY A 625 -0.12 32.34 -13.74
N ALA A 626 1.15 32.09 -14.10
CA ALA A 626 2.32 32.64 -13.38
C ALA A 626 2.66 34.06 -13.87
N GLY A 627 2.61 35.03 -12.96
CA GLY A 627 3.23 36.34 -13.08
C GLY A 627 4.67 36.32 -12.57
N GLN A 628 5.56 36.93 -13.35
CA GLN A 628 7.02 37.03 -13.18
C GLN A 628 7.46 37.80 -11.93
N THR A 629 8.69 37.51 -11.46
CA THR A 629 9.85 38.41 -11.15
C THR A 629 10.74 37.70 -10.13
N SER A 630 11.97 37.26 -10.41
CA SER A 630 13.24 37.92 -10.77
C SER A 630 14.25 37.79 -9.63
N ALA A 631 15.43 37.28 -9.97
CA ALA A 631 16.53 36.88 -9.10
C ALA A 631 17.29 38.03 -8.42
N GLY A 632 17.99 37.71 -7.33
CA GLY A 632 19.02 38.53 -6.70
C GLY A 632 20.16 37.64 -6.18
N SER A 633 21.36 37.89 -6.67
CA SER A 633 22.62 37.15 -6.50
C SER A 633 23.52 37.66 -5.34
N VAL A 634 24.69 37.01 -5.19
CA VAL A 634 26.01 37.47 -4.61
C VAL A 634 26.37 36.86 -3.23
N PRO A 635 27.63 36.49 -2.91
CA PRO A 635 28.69 35.77 -3.65
C PRO A 635 29.44 34.71 -2.77
N ALA A 636 30.40 34.01 -3.40
CA ALA A 636 31.30 33.02 -2.80
C ALA A 636 32.48 33.62 -2.00
N HIS A 637 32.90 32.93 -0.94
CA HIS A 637 34.24 33.02 -0.35
C HIS A 637 34.86 31.63 -0.22
N ALA A 638 36.07 31.49 -0.76
CA ALA A 638 36.90 30.29 -0.72
C ALA A 638 37.93 30.39 0.42
N VAL A 639 38.15 29.32 1.20
CA VAL A 639 39.42 29.07 1.91
C VAL A 639 39.63 27.57 2.14
N GLY A 640 40.76 27.05 1.62
CA GLY A 640 41.70 26.16 2.33
C GLY A 640 41.33 24.70 2.56
N ALA A 641 41.89 23.80 1.73
CA ALA A 641 41.94 22.37 1.96
C ALA A 641 43.22 21.97 2.73
N GLU A 642 43.06 21.24 3.84
CA GLU A 642 44.04 20.37 4.49
C GLU A 642 43.29 19.12 5.00
N PRO A 643 43.94 17.95 5.08
CA PRO A 643 43.27 16.65 5.08
C PRO A 643 42.69 16.29 6.45
N HIS A 644 41.37 16.16 6.55
CA HIS A 644 40.73 15.63 7.75
C HIS A 644 40.98 14.12 7.88
N ALA A 645 41.86 13.80 8.82
CA ALA A 645 41.95 12.50 9.46
C ALA A 645 40.61 12.13 10.11
N GLY A 646 40.14 10.92 9.80
CA GLY A 646 39.23 10.07 10.58
C GLY A 646 38.19 10.77 11.47
N LEU A 647 37.02 11.05 10.91
CA LEU A 647 35.79 10.91 11.68
C LEU A 647 35.46 9.41 11.69
N ALA A 648 35.85 8.71 12.76
CA ALA A 648 35.25 7.44 13.11
C ALA A 648 33.79 7.72 13.46
N ALA A 649 32.92 7.71 12.44
CA ALA A 649 31.48 7.70 12.64
C ALA A 649 31.15 6.45 13.47
N ALA A 650 30.38 6.65 14.55
CA ALA A 650 29.82 5.54 15.32
C ALA A 650 29.16 4.54 14.37
N ASP A 651 29.18 3.24 14.70
CA ASP A 651 28.47 2.21 13.93
C ASP A 651 27.05 2.68 13.63
N PRO A 652 26.69 2.97 12.36
CA PRO A 652 25.35 3.42 12.05
C PRO A 652 24.41 2.31 12.50
N ALA A 653 23.48 2.65 13.39
CA ALA A 653 22.51 1.68 13.88
C ALA A 653 21.56 1.30 12.74
N ILE A 654 21.92 0.30 11.94
CA ILE A 654 21.09 -0.20 10.85
C ILE A 654 19.92 -0.96 11.46
N LYS A 655 18.78 -0.28 11.53
CA LYS A 655 17.50 -0.83 11.99
C LYS A 655 16.51 -1.03 10.84
N ALA A 656 16.73 -0.35 9.72
CA ALA A 656 15.96 -0.53 8.50
C ALA A 656 15.96 -1.99 8.04
N GLY A 657 14.87 -2.37 7.38
CA GLY A 657 14.67 -3.73 6.91
C GLY A 657 14.44 -4.77 8.01
N ARG A 658 14.36 -6.03 7.60
CA ARG A 658 14.21 -7.20 8.49
C ARG A 658 15.42 -8.11 8.35
N PRO A 659 15.88 -8.78 9.43
CA PRO A 659 16.84 -9.86 9.32
C PRO A 659 16.38 -10.88 8.27
N PHE A 660 17.30 -11.32 7.42
CA PHE A 660 17.03 -12.35 6.43
C PHE A 660 17.59 -13.67 6.95
N GLU A 661 16.69 -14.52 7.47
CA GLU A 661 17.05 -15.70 8.26
C GLU A 661 17.49 -16.91 7.42
N HIS A 662 17.52 -16.78 6.09
CA HIS A 662 17.98 -17.84 5.19
C HIS A 662 19.48 -17.65 4.94
N ALA A 663 20.29 -18.11 5.89
CA ALA A 663 21.74 -18.13 5.71
C ALA A 663 22.12 -19.20 4.67
N MET A 664 22.79 -18.78 3.60
CA MET A 664 23.44 -19.70 2.66
C MET A 664 24.80 -20.05 3.27
N GLU A 665 25.01 -21.32 3.63
CA GLU A 665 26.19 -21.79 4.40
C GLU A 665 27.56 -21.48 3.76
N THR A 666 27.58 -20.96 2.53
CA THR A 666 28.77 -20.75 1.70
C THR A 666 29.09 -19.27 1.37
N GLU A 667 28.24 -18.30 1.72
CA GLU A 667 28.49 -16.85 1.47
C GLU A 667 29.35 -16.23 2.58
N ARG A 668 30.64 -16.59 2.64
CA ARG A 668 31.54 -16.31 3.79
C ARG A 668 31.75 -14.83 4.16
N HIS A 669 31.57 -13.93 3.20
CA HIS A 669 31.80 -12.49 3.39
C HIS A 669 30.57 -11.75 3.95
N LEU A 670 29.43 -12.42 4.09
CA LEU A 670 28.16 -11.81 4.48
C LEU A 670 27.71 -12.29 5.86
N SER A 671 27.56 -11.36 6.79
CA SER A 671 26.99 -11.57 8.12
C SER A 671 25.90 -10.54 8.41
N ASP A 672 25.08 -10.75 9.44
CA ASP A 672 24.00 -9.83 9.82
C ASP A 672 23.12 -9.38 8.64
N LEU A 673 22.79 -10.32 7.75
CA LEU A 673 22.06 -10.06 6.50
C LEU A 673 20.63 -9.57 6.79
N ARG A 674 20.21 -8.50 6.10
CA ARG A 674 18.87 -7.90 6.20
C ARG A 674 18.31 -7.58 4.82
N GLN A 675 17.01 -7.74 4.65
CA GLN A 675 16.25 -7.26 3.50
C GLN A 675 15.70 -5.86 3.82
N LEU A 676 16.03 -4.87 3.01
CA LEU A 676 15.67 -3.46 3.21
C LEU A 676 14.37 -3.04 2.52
N THR A 677 14.06 -3.60 1.35
CA THR A 677 12.82 -3.31 0.59
C THR A 677 11.97 -4.56 0.41
N PHE A 678 10.67 -4.36 0.21
CA PHE A 678 9.69 -5.44 0.08
C PHE A 678 8.69 -5.07 -1.02
N GLY A 679 8.80 -5.69 -2.19
CA GLY A 679 7.96 -5.42 -3.35
C GLY A 679 8.58 -4.52 -4.40
N GLY A 680 8.12 -4.69 -5.65
CA GLY A 680 8.48 -3.85 -6.80
C GLY A 680 9.77 -4.30 -7.48
N GLU A 681 10.29 -3.44 -8.36
CA GLU A 681 11.62 -3.60 -8.93
C GLU A 681 12.53 -2.55 -8.32
N ASN A 682 13.47 -2.97 -7.47
CA ASN A 682 14.46 -2.10 -6.85
C ASN A 682 15.82 -2.34 -7.51
N ALA A 683 16.59 -1.29 -7.74
CA ALA A 683 17.91 -1.35 -8.33
C ALA A 683 18.82 -0.29 -7.70
N GLU A 684 20.13 -0.44 -7.88
CA GLU A 684 21.15 0.60 -7.65
C GLU A 684 20.99 1.36 -6.33
N ALA A 685 21.52 0.83 -5.23
CA ALA A 685 21.52 1.53 -3.94
C ALA A 685 22.93 2.01 -3.57
N TYR A 686 23.07 3.31 -3.28
CA TYR A 686 24.35 3.92 -2.97
C TYR A 686 24.32 4.69 -1.66
N TRP A 687 25.43 4.60 -0.93
CA TRP A 687 25.59 5.19 0.39
C TRP A 687 25.76 6.70 0.31
N ASN A 688 25.24 7.41 1.31
CA ASN A 688 25.67 8.77 1.58
C ASN A 688 27.01 8.76 2.36
N PRO A 689 27.72 9.90 2.43
CA PRO A 689 29.07 9.96 3.00
C PRO A 689 29.18 9.56 4.48
N ASP A 690 28.13 9.79 5.28
CA ASP A 690 28.12 9.43 6.70
C ASP A 690 27.65 8.00 6.99
N GLY A 691 27.25 7.25 5.95
CA GLY A 691 26.81 5.86 6.09
C GLY A 691 25.45 5.67 6.77
N ARG A 692 24.58 6.70 6.82
CA ARG A 692 23.26 6.60 7.47
C ARG A 692 22.10 6.48 6.50
N LYS A 693 22.30 6.79 5.22
CA LYS A 693 21.26 6.79 4.19
C LYS A 693 21.72 6.10 2.92
N LEU A 694 20.74 5.59 2.19
CA LEU A 694 20.89 5.09 0.83
C LEU A 694 20.04 5.94 -0.10
N ILE A 695 20.54 6.24 -1.29
CA ILE A 695 19.71 6.61 -2.43
C ILE A 695 19.57 5.39 -3.31
N PHE A 696 18.37 5.11 -3.79
CA PHE A 696 18.12 3.96 -4.64
C PHE A 696 17.03 4.20 -5.67
N GLN A 697 17.13 3.45 -6.77
CA GLN A 697 16.13 3.45 -7.83
C GLN A 697 15.07 2.39 -7.54
N ALA A 698 13.80 2.75 -7.71
CA ALA A 698 12.73 1.76 -7.64
C ALA A 698 11.57 2.06 -8.59
N THR A 699 10.96 0.99 -9.09
CA THR A 699 9.61 0.95 -9.64
C THR A 699 8.70 0.22 -8.65
N PRO A 700 8.02 0.93 -7.72
CA PRO A 700 7.05 0.31 -6.83
C PRO A 700 5.93 -0.39 -7.61
N ARG A 701 5.27 -1.37 -6.98
CA ARG A 701 4.15 -2.09 -7.61
C ARG A 701 3.07 -1.09 -8.07
N GLY A 702 2.79 -1.07 -9.38
CA GLY A 702 1.81 -0.17 -10.00
C GLY A 702 2.37 1.16 -10.49
N ALA A 703 3.64 1.48 -10.22
CA ALA A 703 4.32 2.62 -10.83
C ALA A 703 4.63 2.32 -12.31
N ARG A 704 4.61 3.37 -13.14
CA ARG A 704 4.81 3.26 -14.60
C ARG A 704 6.29 3.32 -15.01
N CYS A 705 7.14 3.94 -14.19
CA CYS A 705 8.58 4.04 -14.42
C CYS A 705 9.35 4.14 -13.11
N ASP A 706 10.65 3.86 -13.22
CA ASP A 706 11.63 4.03 -12.17
C ASP A 706 11.68 5.46 -11.66
N GLN A 707 11.75 5.60 -10.34
CA GLN A 707 11.94 6.85 -9.59
C GLN A 707 13.09 6.67 -8.58
N GLU A 708 13.72 7.77 -8.19
CA GLU A 708 14.72 7.78 -7.12
C GLU A 708 14.09 8.00 -5.74
N TYR A 709 14.60 7.26 -4.76
CA TYR A 709 14.19 7.30 -3.36
C TYR A 709 15.41 7.42 -2.45
N VAL A 710 15.24 8.08 -1.30
CA VAL A 710 16.20 8.05 -0.20
C VAL A 710 15.63 7.22 0.95
N LEU A 711 16.38 6.21 1.39
CA LEU A 711 16.12 5.39 2.57
C LEU A 711 17.04 5.83 3.72
N ASP A 712 16.46 6.12 4.88
CA ASP A 712 17.19 6.31 6.13
C ASP A 712 17.35 4.98 6.87
N LEU A 713 18.59 4.56 7.12
CA LEU A 713 18.90 3.21 7.62
C LEU A 713 18.62 3.04 9.13
N GLU A 714 18.47 4.13 9.87
CA GLU A 714 18.16 4.09 11.30
C GLU A 714 16.64 4.08 11.55
N SER A 715 15.88 4.87 10.80
CA SER A 715 14.42 4.93 10.92
C SER A 715 13.69 3.90 10.05
N GLY A 716 14.28 3.53 8.90
CA GLY A 716 13.61 2.77 7.85
C GLY A 716 12.73 3.62 6.94
N ASP A 717 12.72 4.94 7.10
CA ASP A 717 11.88 5.83 6.29
C ASP A 717 12.39 5.92 4.85
N VAL A 718 11.46 5.76 3.91
CA VAL A 718 11.72 5.85 2.47
C VAL A 718 10.96 7.03 1.90
N LYS A 719 11.64 7.91 1.17
CA LYS A 719 11.05 9.09 0.53
C LYS A 719 11.41 9.14 -0.95
N MET A 720 10.43 9.36 -1.84
CA MET A 720 10.72 9.68 -3.24
C MET A 720 11.35 11.06 -3.32
N VAL A 721 12.51 11.16 -3.97
CA VAL A 721 13.30 12.39 -4.10
C VAL A 721 13.39 12.91 -5.54
N SER A 722 12.84 12.13 -6.47
CA SER A 722 12.61 12.52 -7.85
C SER A 722 11.21 13.12 -8.05
N THR A 723 10.89 13.51 -9.28
CA THR A 723 9.70 14.31 -9.59
C THR A 723 8.40 13.52 -9.66
N GLY A 724 8.46 12.18 -9.65
CA GLY A 724 7.32 11.32 -10.01
C GLY A 724 6.97 11.34 -11.50
N LYS A 725 7.75 12.06 -12.31
CA LYS A 725 7.53 12.31 -13.75
C LYS A 725 8.72 11.83 -14.55
N GLY A 726 8.47 11.37 -15.77
CA GLY A 726 9.48 10.73 -16.60
C GLY A 726 10.11 9.52 -15.89
N ARG A 727 11.00 8.82 -16.57
CA ARG A 727 11.84 7.79 -15.96
C ARG A 727 13.09 8.39 -15.34
N THR A 728 13.53 7.88 -14.19
CA THR A 728 14.83 8.19 -13.59
C THR A 728 15.81 7.03 -13.70
N THR A 729 17.10 7.30 -13.47
CA THR A 729 18.12 6.27 -13.26
C THR A 729 19.32 6.83 -12.49
N CYS A 730 20.07 5.95 -11.82
CA CYS A 730 21.39 6.21 -11.25
C CYS A 730 21.43 7.41 -10.28
N GLY A 731 20.68 7.34 -9.19
CA GLY A 731 20.77 8.30 -8.09
C GLY A 731 22.10 8.17 -7.30
N TYR A 732 22.73 9.27 -6.90
CA TYR A 732 23.96 9.26 -6.08
C TYR A 732 24.03 10.49 -5.16
N PHE A 733 24.72 10.42 -4.02
CA PHE A 733 24.96 11.59 -3.16
C PHE A 733 26.16 12.40 -3.64
N ASP A 734 26.15 13.72 -3.43
CA ASP A 734 27.38 14.48 -3.51
C ASP A 734 28.32 14.10 -2.37
N TYR A 735 29.62 14.23 -2.61
CA TYR A 735 30.66 13.97 -1.64
C TYR A 735 31.60 15.16 -1.53
N PRO A 736 32.24 15.37 -0.36
CA PRO A 736 32.11 14.58 0.87
C PRO A 736 30.92 14.97 1.78
N GLU A 737 30.18 16.04 1.47
CA GLU A 737 29.21 16.59 2.41
C GLU A 737 27.84 15.90 2.43
N GLY A 738 27.42 15.21 1.38
CA GLY A 738 26.12 14.53 1.31
C GLY A 738 24.93 15.48 1.40
N LYS A 739 25.14 16.74 1.01
CA LYS A 739 24.14 17.81 1.05
C LYS A 739 23.19 17.75 -0.12
N ARG A 740 23.59 17.18 -1.24
CA ARG A 740 22.80 17.08 -2.48
C ARG A 740 22.79 15.64 -2.96
N ILE A 741 21.82 15.37 -3.81
CA ILE A 741 21.74 14.16 -4.61
C ILE A 741 21.84 14.55 -6.08
N VAL A 742 22.37 13.65 -6.89
CA VAL A 742 22.28 13.70 -8.35
C VAL A 742 21.52 12.49 -8.84
N PHE A 743 20.78 12.65 -9.94
CA PHE A 743 20.14 11.55 -10.64
C PHE A 743 19.81 11.96 -12.07
N SER A 744 19.61 10.97 -12.93
CA SER A 744 19.28 11.22 -14.34
C SER A 744 17.78 11.12 -14.53
N SER A 745 17.17 12.00 -15.32
CA SER A 745 15.73 11.95 -15.55
C SER A 745 15.31 12.44 -16.93
N THR A 746 14.21 11.86 -17.43
CA THR A 746 13.58 12.23 -18.71
C THR A 746 12.44 13.24 -18.57
N HIS A 747 12.16 13.72 -17.35
CA HIS A 747 10.99 14.56 -17.04
C HIS A 747 10.95 15.88 -17.81
N ALA A 748 12.10 16.45 -18.20
CA ALA A 748 12.12 17.70 -18.96
C ALA A 748 11.64 17.54 -20.41
N ALA A 749 11.69 16.32 -20.97
CA ALA A 749 11.13 16.05 -22.28
C ALA A 749 9.62 15.78 -22.21
N ARG A 750 9.16 15.06 -21.18
CA ARG A 750 7.75 14.70 -20.98
C ARG A 750 7.49 14.16 -19.57
N ASP A 751 6.29 14.41 -19.08
CA ASP A 751 5.82 13.86 -17.79
C ASP A 751 5.64 12.33 -17.84
N SER A 752 5.26 11.78 -18.98
CA SER A 752 5.04 10.34 -19.15
C SER A 752 6.34 9.57 -19.28
N CYS A 753 6.37 8.34 -18.76
CA CYS A 753 7.49 7.44 -18.95
C CYS A 753 7.79 7.23 -20.46
N PRO A 754 9.06 7.25 -20.88
CA PRO A 754 9.43 6.88 -22.23
C PRO A 754 9.01 5.43 -22.51
N PRO A 755 8.67 5.11 -23.77
CA PRO A 755 8.24 3.77 -24.14
C PRO A 755 9.34 2.75 -23.85
N PRO A 756 9.00 1.52 -23.41
CA PRO A 756 10.01 0.49 -23.17
C PRO A 756 10.78 0.17 -24.46
N PRO A 757 12.02 -0.37 -24.36
CA PRO A 757 12.80 -0.76 -25.53
C PRO A 757 12.05 -1.78 -26.39
N ASP A 758 12.17 -1.65 -27.71
CA ASP A 758 11.58 -2.58 -28.68
C ASP A 758 12.23 -3.98 -28.54
N ARG A 759 11.47 -4.91 -27.97
CA ARG A 759 11.91 -6.30 -27.73
C ARG A 759 12.01 -7.14 -29.01
N SER A 760 11.58 -6.64 -30.16
CA SER A 760 11.83 -7.29 -31.46
C SER A 760 13.32 -7.41 -31.78
N HIS A 761 14.16 -6.56 -31.16
CA HIS A 761 15.61 -6.61 -31.25
C HIS A 761 16.29 -7.54 -30.23
N GLY A 762 15.51 -8.37 -29.54
CA GLY A 762 15.98 -9.27 -28.48
C GLY A 762 16.15 -8.56 -27.14
N TYR A 763 17.04 -9.07 -26.28
CA TYR A 763 17.37 -8.40 -25.01
C TYR A 763 18.27 -7.20 -25.28
N VAL A 764 17.69 -6.00 -25.18
CA VAL A 764 18.33 -4.70 -25.40
C VAL A 764 17.94 -3.73 -24.28
N TRP A 765 18.82 -2.77 -23.98
CA TRP A 765 18.54 -1.66 -23.08
C TRP A 765 18.25 -0.40 -23.89
N ALA A 766 17.31 0.40 -23.41
CA ALA A 766 17.00 1.70 -24.00
C ALA A 766 17.97 2.77 -23.50
N ILE A 767 18.50 3.54 -24.43
CA ILE A 767 19.30 4.74 -24.23
C ILE A 767 18.41 5.91 -24.66
N TYR A 768 17.63 6.45 -23.72
CA TYR A 768 16.74 7.56 -24.02
C TYR A 768 17.55 8.85 -24.14
N ASP A 769 17.50 9.46 -25.32
CA ASP A 769 18.14 10.74 -25.65
C ASP A 769 17.57 11.95 -24.89
N SER A 770 16.57 11.71 -24.04
CA SER A 770 15.94 12.70 -23.17
C SER A 770 16.48 12.69 -21.74
N TYR A 771 17.41 11.79 -21.41
CA TYR A 771 18.01 11.77 -20.07
C TYR A 771 18.99 12.94 -19.92
N ASP A 772 18.68 13.81 -18.95
CA ASP A 772 19.58 14.84 -18.43
C ASP A 772 19.91 14.52 -16.96
N ILE A 773 21.05 15.01 -16.46
CA ILE A 773 21.44 14.85 -15.05
C ILE A 773 20.96 16.06 -14.26
N TYR A 774 20.26 15.79 -13.15
CA TYR A 774 19.74 16.79 -12.23
C TYR A 774 20.41 16.64 -10.87
N GLU A 775 20.44 17.74 -10.13
CA GLU A 775 20.78 17.76 -8.72
C GLU A 775 19.57 18.23 -7.90
N ALA A 776 19.43 17.75 -6.68
CA ALA A 776 18.39 18.16 -5.74
C ALA A 776 18.89 18.06 -4.30
N TRP A 777 18.11 18.58 -3.35
CA TRP A 777 18.28 18.25 -1.94
C TRP A 777 17.85 16.80 -1.68
N PRO A 778 18.39 16.09 -0.68
CA PRO A 778 17.98 14.73 -0.31
C PRO A 778 16.52 14.56 0.11
N ASP A 779 15.77 15.66 0.22
CA ASP A 779 14.33 15.66 0.46
C ASP A 779 13.50 15.81 -0.83
N GLY A 780 14.16 15.88 -1.99
CA GLY A 780 13.57 16.06 -3.32
C GLY A 780 13.31 17.51 -3.73
N SER A 781 13.56 18.49 -2.85
CA SER A 781 13.37 19.90 -3.16
C SER A 781 14.56 20.50 -3.92
N GLY A 782 14.40 21.70 -4.47
CA GLY A 782 15.50 22.46 -5.07
C GLY A 782 16.14 21.79 -6.29
N LEU A 783 15.32 21.09 -7.08
CA LEU A 783 15.72 20.41 -8.31
C LEU A 783 16.26 21.40 -9.35
N THR A 784 17.49 21.17 -9.82
CA THR A 784 18.14 21.96 -10.86
C THR A 784 18.85 21.04 -11.87
N PRO A 785 18.83 21.38 -13.18
CA PRO A 785 19.61 20.62 -14.17
C PRO A 785 21.11 20.88 -13.95
N LEU A 786 21.90 19.81 -13.87
CA LEU A 786 23.35 19.84 -13.65
C LEU A 786 24.15 19.59 -14.93
N VAL A 787 23.72 18.63 -15.75
CA VAL A 787 24.25 18.35 -17.09
C VAL A 787 23.09 18.23 -18.05
N ARG A 788 23.19 18.98 -19.15
CA ARG A 788 22.21 18.96 -20.22
C ARG A 788 22.92 19.07 -21.55
N SER A 789 22.91 18.00 -22.32
CA SER A 789 23.45 17.98 -23.67
C SER A 789 22.57 17.14 -24.59
N PRO A 790 22.59 17.37 -25.92
CA PRO A 790 21.83 16.52 -26.84
C PRO A 790 22.24 15.06 -26.72
N GLY A 791 21.27 14.19 -26.45
CA GLY A 791 21.49 12.75 -26.30
C GLY A 791 21.30 12.29 -24.86
N TYR A 792 21.89 11.16 -24.53
CA TYR A 792 21.81 10.55 -23.20
C TYR A 792 22.89 11.14 -22.31
N ASP A 793 22.53 11.66 -21.14
CA ASP A 793 23.41 11.99 -20.02
C ASP A 793 22.92 11.25 -18.77
N ALA A 794 23.66 10.23 -18.31
CA ALA A 794 23.27 9.48 -17.12
C ALA A 794 24.44 8.77 -16.39
N GLU A 795 24.12 7.88 -15.46
CA GLU A 795 25.10 7.00 -14.77
C GLU A 795 26.17 7.80 -14.00
N ALA A 796 25.73 8.87 -13.31
CA ALA A 796 26.61 9.81 -12.63
C ALA A 796 27.01 9.33 -11.23
N THR A 797 28.30 9.37 -10.91
CA THR A 797 28.82 9.08 -9.56
C THR A 797 29.88 10.11 -9.15
N TRP A 798 29.94 10.42 -7.86
CA TRP A 798 30.76 11.50 -7.32
C TRP A 798 32.11 11.01 -6.77
N CYS A 799 33.16 11.82 -6.89
CA CYS A 799 34.42 11.54 -6.20
C CYS A 799 34.24 11.68 -4.68
N HIS A 800 34.67 10.69 -3.90
CA HIS A 800 34.57 10.70 -2.42
C HIS A 800 35.22 11.92 -1.73
N ARG A 801 36.15 12.60 -2.41
CA ARG A 801 36.81 13.83 -1.95
C ARG A 801 36.20 15.12 -2.49
N GLY A 802 35.09 15.02 -3.24
CA GLY A 802 34.44 16.12 -3.92
C GLY A 802 35.16 16.64 -5.15
N GLY A 803 34.70 17.78 -5.67
CA GLY A 803 35.37 18.49 -6.77
C GLY A 803 35.03 18.03 -8.18
N LYS A 804 34.50 16.81 -8.33
CA LYS A 804 34.25 16.18 -9.64
C LYS A 804 33.31 15.00 -9.55
N PHE A 805 32.57 14.76 -10.63
CA PHE A 805 31.79 13.55 -10.83
C PHE A 805 32.02 12.99 -12.25
N VAL A 806 31.89 11.67 -12.37
CA VAL A 806 32.00 10.94 -13.64
C VAL A 806 30.60 10.55 -14.07
N PHE A 807 30.33 10.55 -15.37
CA PHE A 807 29.03 10.18 -15.93
C PHE A 807 29.20 9.69 -17.37
N THR A 808 28.15 9.07 -17.91
CA THR A 808 28.12 8.52 -19.26
C THR A 808 27.34 9.45 -20.18
N SER A 809 27.84 9.71 -21.40
CA SER A 809 27.13 10.53 -22.38
C SER A 809 27.27 10.04 -23.81
N THR A 810 26.24 10.26 -24.63
CA THR A 810 26.29 10.01 -26.08
C THR A 810 26.71 11.23 -26.91
N ARG A 811 27.11 12.34 -26.28
CA ARG A 811 27.30 13.63 -26.95
C ARG A 811 28.30 13.63 -28.11
N ASP A 812 29.25 12.71 -28.12
CA ASP A 812 30.24 12.57 -29.19
C ASP A 812 29.96 11.37 -30.11
N GLY A 813 28.72 10.88 -30.12
CA GLY A 813 28.22 9.85 -31.04
C GLY A 813 28.43 8.40 -30.59
N ASP A 814 29.04 8.19 -29.42
CA ASP A 814 29.16 6.89 -28.75
C ASP A 814 28.91 7.05 -27.24
N LEU A 815 28.63 5.96 -26.52
CA LEU A 815 28.48 5.97 -25.06
C LEU A 815 29.85 6.00 -24.40
N ASP A 816 30.30 7.19 -24.02
CA ASP A 816 31.61 7.43 -23.41
C ASP A 816 31.52 7.99 -22.00
N LEU A 817 32.60 7.82 -21.24
CA LEU A 817 32.76 8.42 -19.93
C LEU A 817 33.23 9.87 -20.02
N TYR A 818 32.66 10.71 -19.19
CA TYR A 818 33.03 12.10 -19.02
C TYR A 818 33.18 12.43 -17.55
N VAL A 819 34.11 13.33 -17.24
CA VAL A 819 34.25 13.91 -15.90
C VAL A 819 33.91 15.39 -15.98
N ARG A 820 33.01 15.85 -15.10
CA ARG A 820 32.72 17.25 -14.88
C ARG A 820 33.31 17.69 -13.54
N ASP A 821 34.02 18.82 -13.52
CA ASP A 821 34.48 19.45 -12.28
C ASP A 821 33.44 20.45 -11.71
N ASP A 822 33.67 20.95 -10.50
CA ASP A 822 32.78 21.91 -9.83
C ASP A 822 32.66 23.25 -10.59
N ALA A 823 33.67 23.61 -11.39
CA ALA A 823 33.62 24.79 -12.26
C ALA A 823 32.74 24.56 -13.51
N GLY A 824 32.22 23.35 -13.69
CA GLY A 824 31.38 22.95 -14.82
C GLY A 824 32.16 22.56 -16.07
N LYS A 825 33.49 22.42 -15.99
CA LYS A 825 34.30 21.97 -17.11
C LYS A 825 34.15 20.47 -17.28
N VAL A 826 33.83 20.06 -18.50
CA VAL A 826 33.63 18.66 -18.87
C VAL A 826 34.83 18.16 -19.68
N LYS A 827 35.33 16.97 -19.35
CA LYS A 827 36.41 16.27 -20.07
C LYS A 827 35.95 14.86 -20.46
N ARG A 828 36.10 14.50 -21.73
CA ARG A 828 35.92 13.12 -22.23
C ARG A 828 37.08 12.24 -21.76
N MET A 829 36.76 11.06 -21.25
CA MET A 829 37.71 10.13 -20.62
C MET A 829 37.94 8.86 -21.46
N THR A 830 36.96 8.47 -22.26
CA THR A 830 37.04 7.33 -23.19
C THR A 830 36.66 7.77 -24.60
N ASP A 831 37.19 7.10 -25.61
CA ASP A 831 36.87 7.34 -27.02
C ASP A 831 36.95 6.07 -27.89
N THR A 832 37.02 4.90 -27.25
CA THR A 832 37.14 3.63 -27.94
C THR A 832 35.76 3.10 -28.29
N PRO A 833 35.46 2.75 -29.56
CA PRO A 833 34.11 2.37 -29.95
C PRO A 833 33.51 1.22 -29.13
N GLY A 834 32.28 1.42 -28.67
CA GLY A 834 31.56 0.51 -27.79
C GLY A 834 30.92 1.23 -26.60
N TYR A 835 30.10 0.52 -25.85
CA TYR A 835 29.49 1.05 -24.64
C TYR A 835 30.52 1.13 -23.50
N ASP A 836 30.84 2.33 -23.03
CA ASP A 836 31.51 2.62 -21.75
C ASP A 836 30.50 3.25 -20.78
N GLY A 837 30.28 2.65 -19.60
CA GLY A 837 29.31 3.18 -18.63
C GLY A 837 29.48 2.70 -17.19
N GLY A 838 28.66 3.25 -16.30
CA GLY A 838 28.54 2.90 -14.88
C GLY A 838 29.85 3.02 -14.14
N ALA A 839 30.49 4.18 -14.27
CA ALA A 839 31.82 4.41 -13.74
C ALA A 839 31.80 4.90 -12.29
N PHE A 840 32.80 4.49 -11.51
CA PHE A 840 32.99 4.89 -10.11
C PHE A 840 34.42 5.33 -9.86
N PHE A 841 34.60 6.36 -9.04
CA PHE A 841 35.92 6.74 -8.52
C PHE A 841 36.37 5.77 -7.43
N SER A 842 37.69 5.55 -7.33
CA SER A 842 38.30 4.95 -6.14
C SER A 842 38.06 5.84 -4.90
N PRO A 843 38.14 5.29 -3.67
CA PRO A 843 37.94 6.07 -2.44
C PRO A 843 38.89 7.27 -2.30
N ASP A 844 40.09 7.20 -2.89
CA ASP A 844 41.06 8.28 -2.94
C ASP A 844 40.93 9.19 -4.19
N CYS A 845 39.97 8.88 -5.06
CA CYS A 845 39.70 9.52 -6.36
C CYS A 845 40.88 9.57 -7.33
N SER A 846 41.83 8.65 -7.21
CA SER A 846 42.99 8.54 -8.10
C SER A 846 42.73 7.65 -9.33
N GLU A 847 41.73 6.79 -9.28
CA GLU A 847 41.36 5.86 -10.34
C GLU A 847 39.85 5.89 -10.60
N ILE A 848 39.46 5.39 -11.78
CA ILE A 848 38.07 5.18 -12.20
C ILE A 848 37.94 3.73 -12.65
N VAL A 849 36.90 3.03 -12.19
CA VAL A 849 36.50 1.70 -12.66
C VAL A 849 35.18 1.81 -13.42
N TRP A 850 34.99 1.03 -14.48
CA TRP A 850 33.77 1.05 -15.28
C TRP A 850 33.56 -0.26 -16.04
N ARG A 851 32.36 -0.45 -16.61
CA ARG A 851 32.06 -1.56 -17.52
C ARG A 851 32.18 -1.09 -18.95
N ALA A 852 32.72 -1.94 -19.82
CA ALA A 852 32.90 -1.60 -21.22
C ALA A 852 32.68 -2.77 -22.18
N SER A 853 32.13 -2.49 -23.36
CA SER A 853 32.15 -3.41 -24.51
C SER A 853 33.18 -2.95 -25.54
N ARG A 854 33.80 -3.90 -26.25
CA ARG A 854 34.81 -3.61 -27.29
C ARG A 854 34.49 -4.35 -28.60
N PRO A 855 33.32 -4.09 -29.21
CA PRO A 855 32.90 -4.81 -30.42
C PRO A 855 33.82 -4.50 -31.60
N ARG A 856 33.97 -5.47 -32.51
CA ARG A 856 34.79 -5.34 -33.74
C ARG A 856 34.06 -5.94 -34.94
N GLY A 857 34.41 -5.48 -36.15
CA GLY A 857 33.82 -6.00 -37.38
C GLY A 857 32.29 -5.91 -37.39
N ALA A 858 31.62 -7.02 -37.70
CA ALA A 858 30.15 -7.09 -37.77
C ALA A 858 29.45 -6.70 -36.45
N GLU A 859 30.05 -7.00 -35.30
CA GLU A 859 29.49 -6.64 -33.99
C GLU A 859 29.50 -5.13 -33.76
N LEU A 860 30.54 -4.44 -34.26
CA LEU A 860 30.63 -2.98 -34.15
C LEU A 860 29.60 -2.30 -35.06
N GLU A 861 29.36 -2.86 -36.24
CA GLU A 861 28.29 -2.38 -37.12
C GLU A 861 26.90 -2.58 -36.50
N GLU A 862 26.66 -3.73 -35.88
CA GLU A 862 25.41 -4.00 -35.17
C GLU A 862 25.23 -3.05 -33.98
N TYR A 863 26.28 -2.86 -33.18
CA TYR A 863 26.30 -1.92 -32.07
C TYR A 863 25.90 -0.51 -32.52
N ARG A 864 26.54 0.01 -33.57
CA ARG A 864 26.22 1.35 -34.12
C ARG A 864 24.79 1.44 -34.65
N LYS A 865 24.27 0.39 -35.29
CA LYS A 865 22.88 0.32 -35.78
C LYS A 865 21.86 0.35 -34.64
N LEU A 866 22.16 -0.32 -33.52
CA LEU A 866 21.30 -0.29 -32.33
C LEU A 866 21.40 1.07 -31.64
N LEU A 867 22.61 1.61 -31.46
CA LEU A 867 22.81 2.90 -30.79
C LEU A 867 22.11 4.04 -31.54
N ALA A 868 22.13 4.03 -32.87
CA ALA A 868 21.40 4.97 -33.71
C ALA A 868 19.86 4.93 -33.51
N LYS A 869 19.33 3.87 -32.88
CA LYS A 869 17.93 3.72 -32.49
C LYS A 869 17.69 3.96 -31.00
N GLY A 870 18.70 4.43 -30.25
CA GLY A 870 18.66 4.55 -28.80
C GLY A 870 18.61 3.19 -28.10
N LEU A 871 19.30 2.17 -28.62
CA LEU A 871 19.33 0.83 -28.05
C LEU A 871 20.77 0.33 -27.91
N ILE A 872 21.05 -0.44 -26.86
CA ILE A 872 22.30 -1.22 -26.75
C ILE A 872 22.00 -2.65 -26.37
N ARG A 873 22.96 -3.56 -26.65
CA ARG A 873 22.88 -4.95 -26.24
C ARG A 873 23.93 -5.26 -25.18
N PRO A 874 23.54 -5.50 -23.91
CA PRO A 874 24.46 -5.65 -22.79
C PRO A 874 24.98 -7.10 -22.65
N ARG A 875 25.54 -7.69 -23.72
CA ARG A 875 25.93 -9.11 -23.73
C ARG A 875 27.34 -9.38 -23.20
N TRP A 876 28.32 -8.59 -23.64
CA TRP A 876 29.74 -8.78 -23.29
C TRP A 876 30.27 -7.47 -22.76
N LEU A 877 30.14 -7.31 -21.45
CA LEU A 877 30.57 -6.12 -20.72
C LEU A 877 31.71 -6.56 -19.83
N GLU A 878 32.89 -6.03 -20.05
CA GLU A 878 34.09 -6.35 -19.29
C GLU A 878 34.44 -5.18 -18.37
N ILE A 879 35.08 -5.44 -17.24
CA ILE A 879 35.45 -4.40 -16.28
C ILE A 879 36.80 -3.82 -16.67
N PHE A 880 36.90 -2.49 -16.62
CA PHE A 880 38.12 -1.73 -16.89
C PHE A 880 38.45 -0.80 -15.73
N VAL A 881 39.72 -0.43 -15.62
CA VAL A 881 40.20 0.58 -14.68
C VAL A 881 41.21 1.51 -15.36
N MET A 882 41.21 2.78 -14.96
CA MET A 882 42.10 3.82 -15.47
C MET A 882 42.45 4.78 -14.34
N LYS A 883 43.48 5.61 -14.56
CA LYS A 883 43.72 6.76 -13.69
C LYS A 883 42.61 7.79 -13.87
N ALA A 884 42.29 8.54 -12.81
CA ALA A 884 41.28 9.58 -12.83
C ALA A 884 41.58 10.74 -13.79
N ASP A 885 42.79 10.81 -14.36
CA ASP A 885 43.16 11.74 -15.43
C ASP A 885 42.81 11.21 -16.84
N GLY A 886 42.32 9.98 -16.96
CA GLY A 886 41.94 9.31 -18.22
C GLY A 886 43.05 8.46 -18.84
N THR A 887 44.22 8.39 -18.22
CA THR A 887 45.35 7.61 -18.74
C THR A 887 45.42 6.20 -18.15
N GLY A 888 46.12 5.30 -18.85
CA GLY A 888 46.42 3.97 -18.33
C GLY A 888 45.22 3.03 -18.23
N ALA A 889 44.22 3.20 -19.09
CA ALA A 889 43.08 2.29 -19.19
C ALA A 889 43.55 0.85 -19.43
N ARG A 890 43.04 -0.08 -18.62
CA ARG A 890 43.32 -1.51 -18.75
C ARG A 890 42.10 -2.36 -18.39
N GLN A 891 41.96 -3.48 -19.10
CA GLN A 891 40.91 -4.46 -18.89
C GLN A 891 41.24 -5.35 -17.68
N LEU A 892 40.26 -5.61 -16.83
CA LEU A 892 40.36 -6.47 -15.64
C LEU A 892 39.78 -7.86 -15.86
N THR A 893 38.59 -7.93 -16.48
CA THR A 893 37.92 -9.20 -16.75
C THR A 893 38.01 -9.55 -18.23
N LYS A 894 38.04 -10.85 -18.54
CA LYS A 894 37.97 -11.37 -19.91
C LYS A 894 37.30 -12.74 -19.91
N ASN A 895 36.08 -12.76 -19.43
CA ASN A 895 35.33 -14.00 -19.19
C ASN A 895 34.20 -14.21 -20.21
N GLY A 896 33.96 -13.25 -21.12
CA GLY A 896 32.89 -13.35 -22.12
C GLY A 896 31.48 -13.30 -21.51
N ALA A 897 31.38 -12.88 -20.25
CA ALA A 897 30.14 -12.69 -19.52
C ALA A 897 29.65 -11.24 -19.64
N ALA A 898 28.44 -10.99 -19.16
CA ALA A 898 28.01 -9.64 -18.84
C ALA A 898 28.52 -9.32 -17.43
N ASN A 899 29.44 -8.38 -17.29
CA ASN A 899 29.90 -7.85 -16.01
C ASN A 899 29.41 -6.41 -15.88
N PHE A 900 28.65 -6.07 -14.82
CA PHE A 900 28.08 -4.72 -14.67
C PHE A 900 28.14 -4.19 -13.23
N CYS A 901 27.91 -2.88 -13.10
CA CYS A 901 28.02 -2.08 -11.87
C CYS A 901 29.32 -2.33 -11.07
N PRO A 902 30.51 -2.11 -11.66
CA PRO A 902 31.75 -2.26 -10.91
C PRO A 902 31.94 -1.12 -9.91
N THR A 903 32.28 -1.45 -8.68
CA THR A 903 32.62 -0.47 -7.63
C THR A 903 33.93 -0.84 -6.97
N PHE A 904 34.64 0.14 -6.42
CA PHE A 904 35.77 -0.17 -5.57
C PHE A 904 35.28 -0.73 -4.23
N HIS A 905 36.00 -1.70 -3.70
CA HIS A 905 35.96 -2.01 -2.28
C HIS A 905 36.52 -0.80 -1.50
N SER A 906 36.11 -0.65 -0.24
CA SER A 906 36.54 0.45 0.65
C SER A 906 38.06 0.55 0.85
N ASP A 907 38.79 -0.55 0.58
CA ASP A 907 40.26 -0.60 0.66
C ASP A 907 40.96 -0.01 -0.58
N GLY A 908 40.21 0.31 -1.64
CA GLY A 908 40.71 0.82 -2.90
C GLY A 908 41.61 -0.15 -3.67
N LYS A 909 41.68 -1.43 -3.29
CA LYS A 909 42.52 -2.47 -3.89
C LYS A 909 41.71 -3.54 -4.62
N ARG A 910 40.47 -3.76 -4.24
CA ARG A 910 39.58 -4.75 -4.86
C ARG A 910 38.41 -4.07 -5.57
N ILE A 911 37.87 -4.74 -6.58
CA ILE A 911 36.70 -4.31 -7.36
C ILE A 911 35.58 -5.32 -7.13
N LEU A 912 34.43 -4.85 -6.69
CA LEU A 912 33.17 -5.61 -6.63
C LEU A 912 32.38 -5.36 -7.92
N TYR A 913 31.68 -6.38 -8.43
CA TYR A 913 30.86 -6.26 -9.63
C TYR A 913 29.84 -7.40 -9.71
N SER A 914 28.79 -7.25 -10.51
CA SER A 914 27.83 -8.32 -10.80
C SER A 914 28.21 -9.05 -12.08
N SER A 915 28.10 -10.37 -12.11
CA SER A 915 28.42 -11.18 -13.29
C SER A 915 27.57 -12.43 -13.43
N ASN A 916 27.23 -12.79 -14.67
CA ASN A 916 26.64 -14.09 -15.01
C ASN A 916 27.69 -15.12 -15.45
N ALA A 917 28.97 -14.87 -15.14
CA ALA A 917 30.06 -15.79 -15.45
C ALA A 917 29.85 -17.16 -14.79
N GLY A 918 29.87 -18.21 -15.60
CA GLY A 918 29.72 -19.59 -15.12
C GLY A 918 28.28 -20.05 -14.89
N ALA A 919 27.27 -19.19 -15.12
CA ALA A 919 25.87 -19.57 -15.03
C ALA A 919 25.38 -20.32 -16.27
N ALA A 920 24.50 -21.30 -16.07
CA ALA A 920 23.81 -22.00 -17.16
C ALA A 920 22.67 -21.15 -17.76
N ASP A 921 21.97 -20.37 -16.92
CA ASP A 921 21.00 -19.37 -17.35
C ASP A 921 21.68 -18.00 -17.41
N PRO A 922 21.68 -17.30 -18.56
CA PRO A 922 22.30 -15.97 -18.68
C PRO A 922 21.62 -14.87 -17.85
N ARG A 923 20.47 -15.15 -17.20
CA ARG A 923 19.79 -14.25 -16.25
C ARG A 923 20.25 -14.42 -14.81
N GLU A 924 21.00 -15.46 -14.49
CA GLU A 924 21.56 -15.66 -13.16
C GLU A 924 22.79 -14.77 -13.00
N PHE A 925 22.78 -13.92 -11.99
CA PHE A 925 23.87 -13.01 -11.68
C PHE A 925 24.25 -13.14 -10.23
N ASP A 926 25.57 -13.15 -9.99
CA ASP A 926 26.13 -13.14 -8.65
C ASP A 926 27.04 -11.92 -8.48
N LEU A 927 27.35 -11.60 -7.23
CA LEU A 927 28.40 -10.65 -6.89
C LEU A 927 29.76 -11.34 -6.99
N TRP A 928 30.72 -10.67 -7.59
CA TRP A 928 32.10 -11.11 -7.74
C TRP A 928 33.06 -10.02 -7.27
N MET A 929 34.26 -10.43 -6.88
CA MET A 929 35.34 -9.57 -6.45
C MET A 929 36.64 -9.92 -7.17
N VAL A 930 37.44 -8.93 -7.55
CA VAL A 930 38.77 -9.16 -8.14
C VAL A 930 39.77 -8.12 -7.63
N ASP A 931 41.05 -8.50 -7.48
CA ASP A 931 42.10 -7.52 -7.22
C ASP A 931 42.15 -6.54 -8.39
N LYS A 932 42.25 -5.23 -8.09
CA LYS A 932 42.27 -4.21 -9.13
C LYS A 932 43.43 -4.46 -10.08
N ARG A 933 44.55 -5.05 -9.66
CA ARG A 933 45.71 -5.37 -10.52
C ARG A 933 45.46 -6.54 -11.48
N GLY A 934 44.31 -7.20 -11.38
CA GLY A 934 43.96 -8.42 -12.10
C GLY A 934 44.28 -9.68 -11.30
N GLY A 935 43.85 -10.83 -11.80
CA GLY A 935 43.97 -12.12 -11.13
C GLY A 935 42.67 -12.93 -11.24
N ASP A 936 42.61 -14.05 -10.53
CA ASP A 936 41.41 -14.88 -10.50
C ASP A 936 40.32 -14.18 -9.66
N PRO A 937 39.11 -14.02 -10.21
CA PRO A 937 38.01 -13.40 -9.46
C PRO A 937 37.39 -14.40 -8.48
N GLU A 938 36.93 -13.88 -7.36
CA GLU A 938 36.18 -14.60 -6.35
C GLU A 938 34.69 -14.35 -6.51
N ARG A 939 33.86 -15.39 -6.39
CA ARG A 939 32.40 -15.28 -6.32
C ARG A 939 31.97 -15.06 -4.87
N ILE A 940 31.23 -13.98 -4.62
CA ILE A 940 30.83 -13.52 -3.28
C ILE A 940 29.44 -14.03 -2.89
N THR A 941 28.49 -14.03 -3.84
CA THR A 941 27.15 -14.55 -3.61
C THR A 941 26.84 -15.79 -4.43
N LEU A 942 25.88 -16.57 -3.95
CA LEU A 942 25.49 -17.87 -4.48
C LEU A 942 23.96 -18.04 -4.50
N ALA A 943 23.21 -16.98 -4.20
CA ALA A 943 21.77 -16.98 -4.22
C ALA A 943 21.26 -17.17 -5.66
N PRO A 944 20.26 -18.05 -5.89
CA PRO A 944 19.67 -18.18 -7.21
C PRO A 944 18.94 -16.90 -7.61
N GLY A 945 18.88 -16.64 -8.91
CA GLY A 945 18.30 -15.46 -9.53
C GLY A 945 19.35 -14.37 -9.75
N PHE A 946 18.98 -13.13 -9.43
CA PHE A 946 19.82 -11.97 -9.65
C PHE A 946 20.39 -11.43 -8.35
N ASP A 947 21.70 -11.20 -8.30
CA ASP A 947 22.40 -10.32 -7.36
C ASP A 947 23.14 -9.22 -8.14
N GLY A 948 22.71 -7.98 -7.92
CA GLY A 948 23.06 -6.81 -8.70
C GLY A 948 23.56 -5.65 -7.87
N PHE A 949 24.37 -4.79 -8.47
CA PHE A 949 24.65 -3.43 -7.97
C PHE A 949 25.30 -3.38 -6.56
N PRO A 950 26.43 -4.06 -6.34
CA PRO A 950 27.11 -4.04 -5.05
C PRO A 950 27.69 -2.64 -4.75
N HIS A 951 27.58 -2.17 -3.51
CA HIS A 951 28.27 -0.96 -3.06
C HIS A 951 28.65 -1.04 -1.57
N MET A 952 29.91 -0.76 -1.27
CA MET A 952 30.42 -0.76 0.11
C MET A 952 30.10 0.56 0.81
N SER A 953 29.81 0.48 2.11
CA SER A 953 29.70 1.65 2.97
C SER A 953 31.04 2.41 3.04
N PRO A 954 31.03 3.73 3.30
CA PRO A 954 32.26 4.53 3.37
C PRO A 954 33.28 4.02 4.38
N ASP A 955 32.82 3.37 5.45
CA ASP A 955 33.67 2.76 6.49
C ASP A 955 34.09 1.31 6.18
N GLY A 956 33.60 0.73 5.08
CA GLY A 956 33.91 -0.62 4.65
C GLY A 956 33.28 -1.74 5.46
N ARG A 957 32.34 -1.45 6.36
CA ARG A 957 31.72 -2.47 7.23
C ARG A 957 30.47 -3.11 6.66
N TRP A 958 29.80 -2.47 5.71
CA TRP A 958 28.50 -2.89 5.21
C TRP A 958 28.50 -2.94 3.68
N LEU A 959 27.94 -4.00 3.13
CA LEU A 959 27.68 -4.15 1.70
C LEU A 959 26.18 -4.01 1.46
N VAL A 960 25.78 -3.18 0.49
CA VAL A 960 24.41 -3.13 -0.03
C VAL A 960 24.37 -3.64 -1.47
N TRP A 961 23.30 -4.34 -1.85
CA TRP A 961 23.05 -4.81 -3.23
C TRP A 961 21.56 -5.06 -3.45
N ALA A 962 21.15 -5.21 -4.71
CA ALA A 962 19.80 -5.63 -5.08
C ALA A 962 19.77 -7.14 -5.38
N SER A 963 18.72 -7.84 -4.96
CA SER A 963 18.66 -9.30 -5.05
C SER A 963 17.24 -9.85 -5.20
N ASN A 964 17.11 -10.98 -5.92
CA ASN A 964 15.91 -11.81 -5.90
C ASN A 964 15.91 -12.87 -4.79
N ARG A 965 16.93 -12.90 -3.91
CA ARG A 965 17.13 -13.99 -2.93
C ARG A 965 15.96 -14.27 -1.98
N ALA A 966 15.05 -13.32 -1.77
CA ALA A 966 13.84 -13.55 -0.97
C ALA A 966 12.78 -14.38 -1.70
N ASP A 967 12.70 -14.28 -3.02
CA ASP A 967 11.80 -15.06 -3.86
C ASP A 967 12.41 -15.23 -5.28
N PRO A 968 13.37 -16.16 -5.44
CA PRO A 968 14.09 -16.38 -6.69
C PRO A 968 13.19 -16.77 -7.89
N GLY A 969 11.97 -17.26 -7.62
CA GLY A 969 11.00 -17.63 -8.64
C GLY A 969 10.11 -16.46 -9.11
N SER A 970 10.15 -15.34 -8.40
CA SER A 970 9.44 -14.12 -8.77
C SER A 970 10.26 -13.25 -9.74
N HIS A 971 9.68 -12.13 -10.17
CA HIS A 971 10.44 -11.07 -10.86
C HIS A 971 10.91 -9.99 -9.86
N GLU A 972 10.63 -10.13 -8.57
CA GLU A 972 10.80 -9.08 -7.57
C GLU A 972 12.25 -8.91 -7.14
N THR A 973 12.83 -7.74 -7.41
CA THR A 973 14.19 -7.38 -6.99
C THR A 973 14.14 -6.47 -5.78
N ASN A 974 14.77 -6.85 -4.66
CA ASN A 974 14.77 -6.10 -3.41
C ASN A 974 16.18 -5.71 -2.96
N LEU A 975 16.32 -4.66 -2.16
CA LEU A 975 17.60 -4.28 -1.57
C LEU A 975 17.92 -5.14 -0.36
N PHE A 976 19.17 -5.55 -0.25
CA PHE A 976 19.74 -6.27 0.87
C PHE A 976 20.98 -5.55 1.38
N ILE A 977 21.23 -5.71 2.67
CA ILE A 977 22.41 -5.20 3.34
C ILE A 977 22.99 -6.28 4.24
N ALA A 978 24.31 -6.43 4.25
CA ALA A 978 25.01 -7.33 5.16
C ALA A 978 26.26 -6.66 5.72
N ARG A 979 26.61 -7.06 6.94
CA ARG A 979 27.89 -6.75 7.52
C ARG A 979 28.97 -7.56 6.81
N TRP A 980 29.96 -6.85 6.29
CA TRP A 980 31.08 -7.41 5.58
C TRP A 980 32.04 -8.11 6.55
N VAL A 981 32.43 -9.33 6.19
CA VAL A 981 33.45 -10.14 6.87
C VAL A 981 34.60 -10.34 5.90
N GLU A 982 35.82 -10.02 6.31
CA GLU A 982 37.03 -10.21 5.48
C GLU A 982 37.48 -11.66 5.37
#